data_AF-A0A836YGN7-F1
#
_entry.id   AF-A0A836YGN7-F1
#
_cell.length_a   1.000
_cell.length_b   1.000
_cell.length_c   1.000
_cell.angle_alpha   90.00
_cell.angle_beta   90.00
_cell.angle_gamma   90.00
#
_symmetry.space_group_name_H-M   'P 1'
#
loop_
_entity.id
_entity.type
_entity.pdbx_description
1 polymer ?
#
loop_
_entity_poly.entity_id
_entity_poly.type
_entity_poly.pdbx_seq_one_letter_code
_entity_poly.pdbx_strand_id
1 'polypeptide(L)'
;MRCSSRSRRDTVAVAICLALLATVGTCLIDSQEIAGTSFSFVGWTSGSTPESYQTCRLTNGAFRIQGASTALSDDITLPAGNLQLSNLRVSNGYIVVDMFFPQKSIFTITGASGTIAAGRPFLDASTAIYSYGLKIVVMDSTLRWAAPLLSQSVVRAPATIQITSSLFVVGNTVTQASSLVEMVGSGGILDRSAVAVDYAKCTGCSQGLVFLTGSTSVLDRSMLRISYSSVGNAAGAPLIGAAQAGGVAASVNIGNSLFLVENVVSPTSSLTNAAISVKANSRATLRVVTLNSIGAIITGSVTAQNVTAASIGQSIPSITVVPSTGCAAACVPTAAVTTTCKCTCGSDMPNLNFCTAMEDPYTNYAYTGCSVGCAACSSDTTCARCEEHYKLQPDQTCALTRIPCTDPNCNSCSAFGQCLGCNDGYGPTTTNVCVRCSVTGCKRCPGDTNICRTCMDDSNPVNGECVRCQVEHCATCRNGDSTVCSSCETGYYVSGGSCLPVQACYVSNCAQCMLKDSTKCLKCMDGYLTTSAYRCVPGACNVKSCDMCYTGDTNDCQLCAAGNAWSATGCSAAANACRVGHCTTCQANDNSRCTTCETGYTPTNGYCFSPSTCFITHCASCPNGDSTVCSSCETGYYVSSGSCLPVQACYVSNCAQCMLTDSTKCLKCMDGYLTTSAYRCVPQKVVNGAAAPHSLWVVVAVLLASVATH
;
A
#
# COMPACT_ATOMS: atom_id res chain seq x y z
N MET A 1 -10.20 -39.22 -28.41
CA MET A 1 -11.01 -40.33 -28.97
C MET A 1 -12.17 -39.74 -29.74
N ARG A 2 -12.52 -40.27 -30.93
CA ARG A 2 -13.67 -39.87 -31.76
C ARG A 2 -14.92 -40.69 -31.42
N CYS A 3 -16.11 -40.05 -31.39
CA CYS A 3 -17.46 -40.58 -31.72
C CYS A 3 -18.45 -39.40 -31.63
N SER A 4 -19.17 -38.94 -32.67
CA SER A 4 -20.27 -39.49 -33.50
C SER A 4 -21.69 -39.42 -32.89
N SER A 5 -22.55 -38.63 -33.60
CA SER A 5 -24.01 -38.68 -33.84
C SER A 5 -25.09 -38.28 -32.79
N ARG A 6 -25.76 -37.16 -33.12
CA ARG A 6 -27.22 -36.81 -33.09
C ARG A 6 -28.13 -37.33 -31.96
N SER A 7 -28.73 -36.39 -31.21
CA SER A 7 -30.19 -36.34 -30.91
C SER A 7 -30.58 -34.99 -30.27
N ARG A 8 -31.73 -34.43 -30.66
CA ARG A 8 -32.36 -33.21 -30.13
C ARG A 8 -33.14 -33.52 -28.84
N ARG A 9 -32.98 -32.71 -27.79
CA ARG A 9 -34.02 -31.91 -27.09
C ARG A 9 -33.58 -31.51 -25.68
N ASP A 10 -33.63 -30.21 -25.47
CA ASP A 10 -34.06 -29.46 -24.29
C ASP A 10 -33.56 -29.83 -22.88
N THR A 11 -33.01 -28.78 -22.24
CA THR A 11 -32.84 -28.54 -20.80
C THR A 11 -31.78 -29.34 -20.03
N VAL A 12 -31.11 -28.61 -19.14
CA VAL A 12 -30.08 -29.03 -18.16
C VAL A 12 -28.64 -29.05 -18.69
N ALA A 13 -28.03 -27.86 -18.77
CA ALA A 13 -26.60 -27.71 -18.48
C ALA A 13 -26.46 -27.29 -17.02
N VAL A 14 -26.62 -28.26 -16.11
CA VAL A 14 -26.26 -28.13 -14.69
C VAL A 14 -24.83 -28.61 -14.53
N ALA A 15 -23.99 -27.72 -14.00
CA ALA A 15 -22.74 -27.97 -13.29
C ALA A 15 -21.98 -29.26 -13.65
N ILE A 16 -21.06 -29.19 -14.63
CA ILE A 16 -19.92 -30.10 -14.69
C ILE A 16 -18.70 -29.33 -14.20
N CYS A 17 -18.68 -29.05 -12.89
CA CYS A 17 -17.47 -28.70 -12.15
C CYS A 17 -17.59 -29.26 -10.72
N LEU A 18 -18.06 -30.52 -10.61
CA LEU A 18 -18.05 -31.26 -9.35
C LEU A 18 -17.32 -32.58 -9.59
N ALA A 19 -16.23 -32.73 -8.84
CA ALA A 19 -15.35 -33.89 -8.75
C ALA A 19 -14.34 -34.08 -9.88
N LEU A 20 -13.34 -33.20 -9.98
CA LEU A 20 -11.91 -33.55 -10.11
C LEU A 20 -11.08 -32.26 -10.11
N LEU A 21 -10.17 -32.14 -9.13
CA LEU A 21 -9.19 -31.06 -8.90
C LEU A 21 -9.64 -29.92 -7.97
N ALA A 22 -9.66 -30.21 -6.67
CA ALA A 22 -9.50 -29.22 -5.60
C ALA A 22 -8.03 -28.72 -5.48
N THR A 23 -7.27 -28.74 -6.58
CA THR A 23 -5.87 -28.34 -6.65
C THR A 23 -5.63 -27.80 -8.04
N VAL A 24 -5.22 -26.53 -8.14
CA VAL A 24 -4.98 -25.71 -9.34
C VAL A 24 -6.22 -24.96 -9.86
N GLY A 25 -6.15 -23.62 -9.76
CA GLY A 25 -7.25 -22.69 -9.97
C GLY A 25 -7.56 -22.34 -11.42
N THR A 26 -8.73 -21.73 -11.60
CA THR A 26 -9.40 -21.28 -12.83
C THR A 26 -10.03 -22.39 -13.67
N CYS A 27 -11.33 -22.29 -13.90
CA CYS A 27 -12.05 -23.15 -14.84
C CYS A 27 -11.85 -22.59 -16.25
N LEU A 28 -11.13 -23.30 -17.11
CA LEU A 28 -10.81 -22.88 -18.48
C LEU A 28 -11.71 -23.61 -19.49
N ILE A 29 -12.46 -22.85 -20.28
CA ILE A 29 -13.29 -23.34 -21.39
C ILE A 29 -12.65 -22.85 -22.69
N ASP A 30 -12.09 -23.75 -23.49
CA ASP A 30 -11.31 -23.38 -24.68
C ASP A 30 -11.93 -23.92 -25.98
N SER A 31 -11.91 -23.12 -27.05
CA SER A 31 -12.31 -23.51 -28.41
C SER A 31 -13.75 -24.04 -28.58
N GLN A 32 -14.68 -23.70 -27.69
CA GLN A 32 -16.07 -24.15 -27.76
C GLN A 32 -17.01 -23.13 -28.43
N GLU A 33 -18.12 -23.62 -28.99
CA GLU A 33 -19.25 -22.77 -29.38
C GLU A 33 -20.10 -22.45 -28.15
N ILE A 34 -20.22 -21.17 -27.80
CA ILE A 34 -20.92 -20.71 -26.59
C ILE A 34 -22.22 -19.97 -26.90
N ALA A 35 -22.59 -19.82 -28.18
CA ALA A 35 -23.87 -19.21 -28.53
C ALA A 35 -25.06 -20.08 -28.07
N GLY A 36 -26.04 -19.45 -27.43
CA GLY A 36 -27.21 -20.12 -26.87
C GLY A 36 -27.01 -20.67 -25.47
N THR A 37 -25.81 -20.55 -24.88
CA THR A 37 -25.54 -20.94 -23.49
C THR A 37 -25.62 -19.74 -22.54
N SER A 38 -25.64 -20.04 -21.25
CA SER A 38 -25.67 -19.04 -20.19
C SER A 38 -24.71 -19.41 -19.08
N PHE A 39 -24.03 -18.39 -18.55
CA PHE A 39 -23.33 -18.45 -17.28
C PHE A 39 -24.20 -17.80 -16.20
N SER A 40 -24.36 -18.44 -15.04
CA SER A 40 -25.19 -17.92 -13.94
C SER A 40 -24.45 -17.94 -12.62
N PHE A 41 -24.63 -16.88 -11.83
CA PHE A 41 -24.06 -16.74 -10.49
C PHE A 41 -24.89 -17.40 -9.38
N VAL A 42 -26.05 -17.97 -9.71
CA VAL A 42 -26.95 -18.56 -8.70
C VAL A 42 -26.32 -19.85 -8.14
N GLY A 43 -25.92 -19.82 -6.86
CA GLY A 43 -25.29 -20.95 -6.15
C GLY A 43 -23.80 -20.80 -5.84
N TRP A 44 -23.20 -19.63 -6.07
CA TRP A 44 -21.81 -19.36 -5.72
C TRP A 44 -21.59 -19.44 -4.19
N THR A 45 -20.61 -20.26 -3.78
CA THR A 45 -20.10 -20.32 -2.40
C THR A 45 -18.70 -19.68 -2.33
N SER A 46 -18.16 -19.44 -1.13
CA SER A 46 -16.83 -18.84 -0.91
C SER A 46 -15.65 -19.57 -1.57
N GLY A 47 -15.86 -20.74 -2.18
CA GLY A 47 -14.86 -21.49 -2.96
C GLY A 47 -14.93 -21.31 -4.49
N SER A 48 -15.79 -20.43 -5.01
CA SER A 48 -16.00 -20.27 -6.45
C SER A 48 -14.78 -19.60 -7.11
N THR A 49 -14.14 -20.28 -8.07
CA THR A 49 -12.95 -19.78 -8.78
C THR A 49 -13.30 -18.94 -10.01
N PRO A 50 -12.39 -18.06 -10.50
CA PRO A 50 -12.58 -17.36 -11.76
C PRO A 50 -12.86 -18.33 -12.92
N GLU A 51 -13.81 -17.97 -13.80
CA GLU A 51 -14.04 -18.68 -15.06
C GLU A 51 -13.40 -17.92 -16.22
N SER A 52 -12.71 -18.66 -17.09
CA SER A 52 -12.05 -18.11 -18.27
C SER A 52 -12.48 -18.87 -19.53
N TYR A 53 -12.94 -18.13 -20.53
CA TYR A 53 -13.33 -18.63 -21.84
C TYR A 53 -12.29 -18.19 -22.85
N GLN A 54 -11.56 -19.12 -23.45
CA GLN A 54 -10.47 -18.85 -24.35
C GLN A 54 -10.78 -19.36 -25.76
N THR A 55 -10.47 -18.57 -26.79
CA THR A 55 -10.66 -18.91 -28.22
C THR A 55 -12.04 -19.44 -28.63
N CYS A 56 -13.07 -19.22 -27.80
CA CYS A 56 -14.43 -19.68 -28.05
C CYS A 56 -15.06 -18.99 -29.27
N ARG A 57 -16.11 -19.60 -29.80
CA ARG A 57 -16.90 -19.11 -30.93
C ARG A 57 -18.28 -18.66 -30.48
N LEU A 58 -18.74 -17.56 -31.04
CA LEU A 58 -20.04 -16.97 -30.78
C LEU A 58 -20.78 -16.80 -32.12
N THR A 59 -21.55 -17.82 -32.51
CA THR A 59 -22.18 -17.97 -33.82
C THR A 59 -23.70 -17.87 -33.73
N ASN A 60 -24.32 -16.90 -34.43
CA ASN A 60 -25.78 -16.77 -34.60
C ASN A 60 -26.61 -16.92 -33.30
N GLY A 61 -26.16 -16.34 -32.19
CA GLY A 61 -26.86 -16.43 -30.91
C GLY A 61 -26.24 -15.59 -29.81
N ALA A 62 -26.88 -15.62 -28.63
CA ALA A 62 -26.45 -14.90 -27.45
C ALA A 62 -25.69 -15.80 -26.49
N PHE A 63 -24.58 -15.33 -25.93
CA PHE A 63 -24.04 -15.87 -24.68
C PHE A 63 -24.56 -15.00 -23.53
N ARG A 64 -25.25 -15.59 -22.55
CA ARG A 64 -25.90 -14.83 -21.46
C ARG A 64 -25.11 -14.94 -20.16
N ILE A 65 -24.77 -13.81 -19.57
CA ILE A 65 -24.22 -13.69 -18.22
C ILE A 65 -25.38 -13.26 -17.32
N GLN A 66 -25.98 -14.24 -16.65
CA GLN A 66 -27.21 -14.07 -15.88
C GLN A 66 -26.89 -13.85 -14.39
N GLY A 67 -27.11 -12.61 -13.94
CA GLY A 67 -27.11 -12.23 -12.53
C GLY A 67 -28.35 -12.74 -11.79
N ALA A 68 -28.38 -12.53 -10.47
CA ALA A 68 -29.50 -12.92 -9.62
C ALA A 68 -30.70 -11.98 -9.81
N SER A 69 -31.92 -12.51 -9.60
CA SER A 69 -33.16 -11.75 -9.73
C SER A 69 -33.40 -10.72 -8.62
N THR A 70 -32.64 -10.82 -7.52
CA THR A 70 -32.72 -9.93 -6.36
C THR A 70 -31.35 -9.32 -6.08
N ALA A 71 -31.34 -8.17 -5.41
CA ALA A 71 -30.11 -7.47 -5.06
C ALA A 71 -29.18 -8.38 -4.23
N LEU A 72 -27.98 -8.65 -4.78
CA LEU A 72 -26.88 -9.30 -4.07
C LEU A 72 -25.90 -8.27 -3.47
N SER A 73 -26.20 -6.99 -3.63
CA SER A 73 -25.30 -5.90 -3.25
C SER A 73 -25.05 -5.78 -1.76
N ASP A 74 -25.87 -6.37 -0.90
CA ASP A 74 -25.70 -6.29 0.57
C ASP A 74 -25.11 -7.58 1.16
N ASP A 75 -24.95 -8.61 0.34
CA ASP A 75 -24.40 -9.90 0.78
C ASP A 75 -22.88 -9.93 0.61
N ILE A 76 -22.18 -9.43 1.64
CA ILE A 76 -20.72 -9.41 1.71
C ILE A 76 -20.09 -10.82 1.82
N THR A 77 -20.90 -11.87 1.94
CA THR A 77 -20.40 -13.25 2.07
C THR A 77 -20.15 -13.91 0.71
N LEU A 78 -20.69 -13.35 -0.37
CA LEU A 78 -20.48 -13.85 -1.73
C LEU A 78 -19.14 -13.37 -2.29
N PRO A 79 -18.32 -14.26 -2.87
CA PRO A 79 -17.10 -13.85 -3.56
C PRO A 79 -17.43 -13.06 -4.83
N ALA A 80 -16.51 -12.17 -5.22
CA ALA A 80 -16.63 -11.39 -6.45
C ALA A 80 -16.66 -12.30 -7.69
N GLY A 81 -17.59 -12.02 -8.61
CA GLY A 81 -17.66 -12.74 -9.88
C GLY A 81 -16.55 -12.26 -10.82
N ASN A 82 -15.57 -13.11 -11.14
CA ASN A 82 -14.53 -12.80 -12.12
C ASN A 82 -14.70 -13.68 -13.37
N LEU A 83 -15.09 -13.05 -14.48
CA LEU A 83 -15.32 -13.70 -15.76
C LEU A 83 -14.42 -13.09 -16.82
N GLN A 84 -13.66 -13.93 -17.51
CA GLN A 84 -12.76 -13.52 -18.58
C GLN A 84 -13.13 -14.22 -19.89
N LEU A 85 -13.24 -13.46 -20.96
CA LEU A 85 -13.39 -13.97 -22.33
C LEU A 85 -12.21 -13.47 -23.16
N SER A 86 -11.37 -14.38 -23.63
CA SER A 86 -10.16 -14.06 -24.39
C SER A 86 -10.21 -14.65 -25.80
N ASN A 87 -9.83 -13.86 -26.79
CA ASN A 87 -9.71 -14.27 -28.20
C ASN A 87 -11.02 -14.79 -28.83
N LEU A 88 -12.17 -14.27 -28.40
CA LEU A 88 -13.48 -14.69 -28.87
C LEU A 88 -13.64 -14.49 -30.39
N ARG A 89 -14.12 -15.51 -31.10
CA ARG A 89 -14.41 -15.46 -32.54
C ARG A 89 -15.90 -15.26 -32.77
N VAL A 90 -16.28 -14.12 -33.32
CA VAL A 90 -17.69 -13.70 -33.44
C VAL A 90 -18.20 -13.85 -34.88
N SER A 91 -19.34 -14.53 -35.04
CA SER A 91 -20.05 -14.66 -36.31
C SER A 91 -21.55 -14.48 -36.10
N ASN A 92 -22.02 -13.23 -36.24
CA ASN A 92 -23.39 -12.79 -35.94
C ASN A 92 -23.85 -13.04 -34.50
N GLY A 93 -22.92 -13.29 -33.58
CA GLY A 93 -23.21 -13.50 -32.17
C GLY A 93 -23.06 -12.23 -31.32
N TYR A 94 -23.59 -12.26 -30.10
CA TYR A 94 -23.50 -11.17 -29.12
C TYR A 94 -23.57 -11.71 -27.67
N ILE A 95 -23.22 -10.88 -26.71
CA ILE A 95 -23.23 -11.21 -25.28
C ILE A 95 -24.32 -10.39 -24.61
N VAL A 96 -25.00 -10.98 -23.62
CA VAL A 96 -25.99 -10.30 -22.78
C VAL A 96 -25.51 -10.36 -21.33
N VAL A 97 -25.53 -9.24 -20.62
CA VAL A 97 -25.25 -9.13 -19.19
C VAL A 97 -26.51 -8.61 -18.52
N ASP A 98 -27.07 -9.39 -17.60
CA ASP A 98 -28.42 -9.15 -17.09
C ASP A 98 -28.48 -9.25 -15.56
N MET A 99 -29.31 -8.41 -14.93
CA MET A 99 -29.64 -8.44 -13.50
C MET A 99 -28.49 -8.09 -12.53
N PHE A 100 -28.56 -8.55 -11.28
CA PHE A 100 -27.66 -8.19 -10.18
C PHE A 100 -26.45 -9.13 -10.06
N PHE A 101 -25.29 -8.56 -9.75
CA PHE A 101 -24.05 -9.31 -9.54
C PHE A 101 -23.51 -9.12 -8.11
N PRO A 102 -22.70 -10.07 -7.60
CA PRO A 102 -21.96 -9.88 -6.35
C PRO A 102 -21.10 -8.60 -6.39
N GLN A 103 -20.81 -8.03 -5.22
CA GLN A 103 -19.97 -6.84 -5.13
C GLN A 103 -18.59 -7.06 -5.79
N LYS A 104 -18.03 -6.02 -6.38
CA LYS A 104 -16.70 -6.01 -7.01
C LYS A 104 -16.52 -7.02 -8.15
N SER A 105 -17.61 -7.48 -8.77
CA SER A 105 -17.54 -8.38 -9.93
C SER A 105 -16.86 -7.70 -11.12
N ILE A 106 -16.07 -8.47 -11.89
CA ILE A 106 -15.29 -7.99 -13.03
C ILE A 106 -15.53 -8.90 -14.23
N PHE A 107 -16.01 -8.30 -15.32
CA PHE A 107 -16.21 -8.95 -16.62
C PHE A 107 -15.25 -8.35 -17.63
N THR A 108 -14.30 -9.15 -18.09
CA THR A 108 -13.27 -8.72 -19.04
C THR A 108 -13.41 -9.49 -20.34
N ILE A 109 -13.48 -8.76 -21.46
CA ILE A 109 -13.44 -9.31 -22.81
C ILE A 109 -12.20 -8.75 -23.50
N THR A 110 -11.29 -9.63 -23.94
CA THR A 110 -10.01 -9.25 -24.55
C THR A 110 -9.84 -9.94 -25.90
N GLY A 111 -9.45 -9.20 -26.94
CA GLY A 111 -9.09 -9.79 -28.23
C GLY A 111 -10.27 -10.39 -29.01
N ALA A 112 -11.50 -9.93 -28.78
CA ALA A 112 -12.64 -10.40 -29.55
C ALA A 112 -12.52 -9.95 -31.02
N SER A 113 -12.83 -10.84 -31.96
CA SER A 113 -12.71 -10.54 -33.39
C SER A 113 -13.80 -11.20 -34.22
N GLY A 114 -14.29 -10.48 -35.23
CA GLY A 114 -15.23 -11.02 -36.19
C GLY A 114 -16.37 -10.08 -36.54
N THR A 115 -17.50 -10.65 -36.97
CA THR A 115 -18.68 -9.90 -37.44
C THR A 115 -19.85 -10.08 -36.49
N ILE A 116 -20.49 -8.99 -36.08
CA ILE A 116 -21.72 -8.94 -35.27
C ILE A 116 -22.92 -8.75 -36.19
N ALA A 117 -24.06 -9.31 -35.80
CA ALA A 117 -25.32 -9.10 -36.50
C ALA A 117 -25.70 -7.62 -36.53
N ALA A 118 -26.27 -7.16 -37.64
CA ALA A 118 -26.74 -5.78 -37.76
C ALA A 118 -27.85 -5.47 -36.74
N GLY A 119 -27.87 -4.25 -36.19
CA GLY A 119 -28.90 -3.79 -35.26
C GLY A 119 -28.82 -4.40 -33.86
N ARG A 120 -27.66 -4.96 -33.49
CA ARG A 120 -27.40 -5.53 -32.16
C ARG A 120 -26.13 -4.92 -31.57
N PRO A 121 -26.03 -4.70 -30.25
CA PRO A 121 -24.74 -4.45 -29.62
C PRO A 121 -23.90 -5.73 -29.59
N PHE A 122 -22.58 -5.60 -29.46
CA PHE A 122 -21.71 -6.75 -29.19
C PHE A 122 -21.92 -7.25 -27.76
N LEU A 123 -21.98 -6.34 -26.79
CA LEU A 123 -22.34 -6.59 -25.40
C LEU A 123 -23.60 -5.78 -25.04
N ASP A 124 -24.72 -6.48 -24.80
CA ASP A 124 -25.94 -5.87 -24.27
C ASP A 124 -25.94 -5.97 -22.75
N ALA A 125 -25.57 -4.88 -22.08
CA ALA A 125 -25.62 -4.72 -20.62
C ALA A 125 -26.72 -3.72 -20.20
N SER A 126 -27.70 -3.44 -21.06
CA SER A 126 -28.74 -2.43 -20.78
C SER A 126 -29.62 -2.77 -19.58
N THR A 127 -29.71 -4.06 -19.22
CA THR A 127 -30.44 -4.56 -18.05
C THR A 127 -29.50 -5.01 -16.92
N ALA A 128 -28.19 -4.85 -17.09
CA ALA A 128 -27.23 -5.10 -16.03
C ALA A 128 -27.43 -4.07 -14.91
N ILE A 129 -27.59 -4.55 -13.69
CA ILE A 129 -27.74 -3.67 -12.53
C ILE A 129 -26.36 -3.53 -11.88
N TYR A 130 -25.80 -2.34 -12.03
CA TYR A 130 -24.51 -1.99 -11.44
C TYR A 130 -24.62 -1.92 -9.91
N SER A 131 -24.25 -3.03 -9.27
CA SER A 131 -24.08 -3.20 -7.83
C SER A 131 -22.63 -2.92 -7.44
N TYR A 132 -22.44 -2.33 -6.25
CA TYR A 132 -21.16 -1.92 -5.63
C TYR A 132 -19.89 -2.47 -6.30
N GLY A 133 -19.30 -1.70 -7.23
CA GLY A 133 -18.03 -2.02 -7.88
C GLY A 133 -18.07 -2.96 -9.08
N LEU A 134 -19.19 -3.10 -9.80
CA LEU A 134 -19.23 -3.86 -11.05
C LEU A 134 -18.33 -3.20 -12.12
N LYS A 135 -17.40 -3.99 -12.67
CA LYS A 135 -16.50 -3.56 -13.73
C LYS A 135 -16.77 -4.36 -15.01
N ILE A 136 -17.16 -3.68 -16.07
CA ILE A 136 -17.30 -4.26 -17.41
C ILE A 136 -16.25 -3.65 -18.30
N VAL A 137 -15.50 -4.50 -18.99
CA VAL A 137 -14.43 -4.01 -19.84
C VAL A 137 -14.29 -4.82 -21.11
N VAL A 138 -14.16 -4.11 -22.22
CA VAL A 138 -13.88 -4.67 -23.53
C VAL A 138 -12.60 -4.06 -24.05
N MET A 139 -11.56 -4.86 -24.28
CA MET A 139 -10.25 -4.41 -24.72
C MET A 139 -9.75 -5.12 -25.98
N ASP A 140 -8.87 -4.45 -26.72
CA ASP A 140 -8.05 -4.99 -27.81
C ASP A 140 -8.84 -5.78 -28.87
N SER A 141 -10.10 -5.40 -29.10
CA SER A 141 -11.02 -6.15 -29.95
C SER A 141 -11.15 -5.52 -31.34
N THR A 142 -11.27 -6.36 -32.37
CA THR A 142 -11.44 -5.96 -33.78
C THR A 142 -12.79 -6.43 -34.31
N LEU A 143 -13.77 -5.54 -34.29
CA LEU A 143 -15.18 -5.88 -34.51
C LEU A 143 -15.77 -5.18 -35.75
N ARG A 144 -16.67 -5.86 -36.44
CA ARG A 144 -17.39 -5.31 -37.58
C ARG A 144 -18.87 -5.65 -37.50
N TRP A 145 -19.74 -4.74 -37.89
CA TRP A 145 -21.18 -5.02 -38.02
C TRP A 145 -21.53 -5.46 -39.44
N ALA A 146 -22.46 -6.41 -39.57
CA ALA A 146 -22.87 -6.94 -40.87
C ALA A 146 -23.45 -5.87 -41.82
N ALA A 147 -24.10 -4.85 -41.26
CA ALA A 147 -24.59 -3.68 -41.98
C ALA A 147 -24.55 -2.44 -41.06
N PRO A 148 -24.46 -1.21 -41.60
CA PRO A 148 -24.52 0.01 -40.82
C PRO A 148 -25.98 0.36 -40.47
N LEU A 149 -26.39 0.11 -39.24
CA LEU A 149 -27.69 0.49 -38.67
C LEU A 149 -27.48 1.39 -37.44
N LEU A 150 -28.57 1.94 -36.90
CA LEU A 150 -28.55 2.69 -35.64
C LEU A 150 -28.57 1.73 -34.43
N SER A 151 -28.16 2.24 -33.26
CA SER A 151 -28.16 1.51 -31.98
C SER A 151 -27.40 0.19 -32.03
N GLN A 152 -26.22 0.21 -32.63
CA GLN A 152 -25.30 -0.92 -32.65
C GLN A 152 -23.93 -0.49 -32.13
N SER A 153 -23.63 -0.94 -30.91
CA SER A 153 -22.49 -0.50 -30.13
C SER A 153 -21.61 -1.65 -29.68
N VAL A 154 -20.35 -1.37 -29.30
CA VAL A 154 -19.52 -2.38 -28.62
C VAL A 154 -20.16 -2.76 -27.30
N VAL A 155 -20.56 -1.76 -26.51
CA VAL A 155 -21.30 -1.95 -25.27
C VAL A 155 -22.55 -1.07 -25.27
N ARG A 156 -23.70 -1.71 -25.04
CA ARG A 156 -24.92 -1.01 -24.64
C ARG A 156 -25.05 -1.08 -23.13
N ALA A 157 -25.04 0.07 -22.47
CA ALA A 157 -25.06 0.23 -21.04
C ALA A 157 -26.43 0.77 -20.57
N PRO A 158 -26.80 0.58 -19.29
CA PRO A 158 -28.02 1.14 -18.74
C PRO A 158 -27.93 2.66 -18.60
N ALA A 159 -29.04 3.29 -18.22
CA ALA A 159 -29.12 4.74 -18.00
C ALA A 159 -28.14 5.23 -16.91
N THR A 160 -27.87 4.37 -15.93
CA THR A 160 -27.11 4.75 -14.73
C THR A 160 -26.01 3.74 -14.43
N ILE A 161 -24.78 4.24 -14.30
CA ILE A 161 -23.62 3.51 -13.80
C ILE A 161 -23.21 4.17 -12.49
N GLN A 162 -23.26 3.44 -11.39
CA GLN A 162 -23.17 4.02 -10.04
C GLN A 162 -22.43 3.10 -9.06
N ILE A 163 -22.15 3.64 -7.87
CA ILE A 163 -21.57 2.92 -6.73
C ILE A 163 -20.23 2.27 -7.11
N THR A 164 -19.24 3.12 -7.41
CA THR A 164 -17.86 2.76 -7.78
C THR A 164 -17.74 1.80 -8.96
N SER A 165 -18.74 1.79 -9.84
CA SER A 165 -18.78 0.91 -10.99
C SER A 165 -18.04 1.50 -12.19
N SER A 166 -17.59 0.65 -13.10
CA SER A 166 -16.85 1.13 -14.27
C SER A 166 -17.20 0.39 -15.55
N LEU A 167 -17.26 1.15 -16.64
CA LEU A 167 -17.33 0.66 -18.00
C LEU A 167 -16.15 1.18 -18.81
N PHE A 168 -15.32 0.28 -19.31
CA PHE A 168 -14.15 0.62 -20.10
C PHE A 168 -14.18 -0.03 -21.47
N VAL A 169 -13.88 0.75 -22.51
CA VAL A 169 -13.69 0.25 -23.88
C VAL A 169 -12.34 0.75 -24.39
N VAL A 170 -11.34 -0.14 -24.43
CA VAL A 170 -9.92 0.23 -24.58
C VAL A 170 -9.30 -0.46 -25.80
N GLY A 171 -8.57 0.24 -26.66
CA GLY A 171 -7.84 -0.41 -27.77
C GLY A 171 -8.73 -1.07 -28.84
N ASN A 172 -10.03 -0.73 -28.88
CA ASN A 172 -10.98 -1.37 -29.80
C ASN A 172 -10.91 -0.73 -31.19
N THR A 173 -10.84 -1.56 -32.23
CA THR A 173 -10.97 -1.15 -33.63
C THR A 173 -12.29 -1.65 -34.20
N VAL A 174 -13.21 -0.75 -34.52
CA VAL A 174 -14.55 -1.11 -34.96
C VAL A 174 -14.94 -0.49 -36.29
N THR A 175 -15.73 -1.22 -37.08
CA THR A 175 -16.23 -0.77 -38.38
C THR A 175 -17.73 -1.01 -38.49
N GLN A 176 -18.41 -0.07 -39.15
CA GLN A 176 -19.87 -0.08 -39.35
C GLN A 176 -20.69 0.00 -38.05
N ALA A 177 -20.09 0.10 -36.86
CA ALA A 177 -20.81 0.39 -35.61
C ALA A 177 -21.45 1.78 -35.66
N SER A 178 -22.50 2.03 -34.89
CA SER A 178 -23.04 3.38 -34.70
C SER A 178 -22.32 4.11 -33.56
N SER A 179 -21.92 3.40 -32.50
CA SER A 179 -21.05 3.91 -31.43
C SER A 179 -20.17 2.84 -30.79
N LEU A 180 -19.26 3.22 -29.88
CA LEU A 180 -18.58 2.24 -29.02
C LEU A 180 -19.41 1.98 -27.75
N VAL A 181 -19.81 3.04 -27.07
CA VAL A 181 -20.69 2.96 -25.90
C VAL A 181 -22.03 3.59 -26.25
N GLU A 182 -23.13 2.90 -25.96
CA GLU A 182 -24.50 3.43 -26.03
C GLU A 182 -25.11 3.38 -24.62
N MET A 183 -25.42 4.53 -24.01
CA MET A 183 -26.13 4.59 -22.74
C MET A 183 -27.63 4.78 -22.97
N VAL A 184 -28.44 3.87 -22.41
CA VAL A 184 -29.88 3.77 -22.68
C VAL A 184 -30.72 4.40 -21.58
N GLY A 185 -31.39 5.51 -21.87
CA GLY A 185 -32.25 6.27 -20.96
C GLY A 185 -31.62 7.56 -20.43
N SER A 186 -32.40 8.30 -19.63
CA SER A 186 -31.90 9.44 -18.87
C SER A 186 -31.42 8.96 -17.51
N GLY A 187 -30.19 9.32 -17.13
CA GLY A 187 -29.56 8.83 -15.91
C GLY A 187 -28.22 9.50 -15.65
N GLY A 188 -27.20 8.73 -15.28
CA GLY A 188 -25.90 9.30 -14.94
C GLY A 188 -24.77 8.33 -14.63
N ILE A 189 -23.58 8.89 -14.57
CA ILE A 189 -22.38 8.27 -14.03
C ILE A 189 -22.19 8.87 -12.63
N LEU A 190 -22.47 8.09 -11.60
CA LEU A 190 -22.67 8.57 -10.23
C LEU A 190 -21.75 7.85 -9.24
N ASP A 191 -21.56 8.43 -8.05
CA ASP A 191 -20.88 7.80 -6.92
C ASP A 191 -19.52 7.17 -7.26
N ARG A 192 -18.57 7.98 -7.75
CA ARG A 192 -17.22 7.55 -8.13
C ARG A 192 -17.18 6.50 -9.23
N SER A 193 -18.14 6.55 -10.15
CA SER A 193 -18.19 5.64 -11.28
C SER A 193 -17.49 6.21 -12.51
N ALA A 194 -17.12 5.33 -13.44
CA ALA A 194 -16.36 5.72 -14.62
C ALA A 194 -16.92 5.12 -15.91
N VAL A 195 -16.96 5.93 -16.95
CA VAL A 195 -17.08 5.47 -18.33
C VAL A 195 -15.89 6.02 -19.12
N ALA A 196 -15.09 5.14 -19.72
CA ALA A 196 -13.97 5.57 -20.56
C ALA A 196 -13.90 4.83 -21.89
N VAL A 197 -13.58 5.58 -22.94
CA VAL A 197 -13.25 5.07 -24.27
C VAL A 197 -11.84 5.52 -24.61
N ASP A 198 -10.91 4.58 -24.66
CA ASP A 198 -9.48 4.88 -24.78
C ASP A 198 -8.85 4.10 -25.94
N TYR A 199 -7.91 4.71 -26.66
CA TYR A 199 -7.19 4.07 -27.78
C TYR A 199 -8.11 3.45 -28.84
N ALA A 200 -9.33 3.98 -28.99
CA ALA A 200 -10.34 3.42 -29.86
C ALA A 200 -10.27 4.00 -31.27
N LYS A 201 -10.49 3.14 -32.27
CA LYS A 201 -10.63 3.53 -33.68
C LYS A 201 -12.00 3.10 -34.17
N CYS A 202 -12.85 4.06 -34.53
CA CYS A 202 -14.12 3.73 -35.18
C CYS A 202 -14.17 4.24 -36.61
N THR A 203 -14.55 3.39 -37.55
CA THR A 203 -14.89 3.81 -38.93
C THR A 203 -16.38 3.69 -39.16
N GLY A 204 -17.04 4.82 -39.40
CA GLY A 204 -18.48 4.90 -39.67
C GLY A 204 -19.38 5.00 -38.43
N CYS A 205 -18.85 5.35 -37.26
CA CYS A 205 -19.66 5.64 -36.05
C CYS A 205 -20.52 6.89 -36.26
N SER A 206 -21.72 6.70 -36.79
CA SER A 206 -22.68 7.78 -37.07
C SER A 206 -23.22 8.46 -35.82
N GLN A 207 -23.15 7.82 -34.64
CA GLN A 207 -23.63 8.33 -33.36
C GLN A 207 -22.50 8.69 -32.39
N GLY A 208 -21.23 8.55 -32.79
CA GLY A 208 -20.05 8.94 -32.02
C GLY A 208 -19.38 7.81 -31.26
N LEU A 209 -18.33 8.12 -30.49
CA LEU A 209 -17.66 7.15 -29.63
C LEU A 209 -18.54 6.79 -28.43
N VAL A 210 -19.20 7.78 -27.84
CA VAL A 210 -20.19 7.63 -26.78
C VAL A 210 -21.51 8.20 -27.26
N PHE A 211 -22.57 7.41 -27.21
CA PHE A 211 -23.93 7.82 -27.59
C PHE A 211 -24.86 7.78 -26.37
N LEU A 212 -25.59 8.86 -26.16
CA LEU A 212 -26.52 9.07 -25.05
C LEU A 212 -27.94 9.14 -25.59
N THR A 213 -28.80 8.21 -25.20
CA THR A 213 -30.21 8.24 -25.65
C THR A 213 -31.09 9.16 -24.79
N GLY A 214 -30.60 9.59 -23.63
CA GLY A 214 -31.25 10.54 -22.74
C GLY A 214 -30.24 11.43 -22.00
N SER A 215 -30.74 12.40 -21.23
CA SER A 215 -29.87 13.33 -20.50
C SER A 215 -29.05 12.59 -19.44
N THR A 216 -27.76 12.92 -19.37
CA THR A 216 -26.79 12.22 -18.53
C THR A 216 -26.16 13.19 -17.54
N SER A 217 -26.13 12.81 -16.27
CA SER A 217 -25.40 13.55 -15.24
C SER A 217 -24.11 12.81 -14.85
N VAL A 218 -22.98 13.49 -14.77
CA VAL A 218 -21.73 12.97 -14.23
C VAL A 218 -21.52 13.61 -12.86
N LEU A 219 -21.82 12.88 -11.78
CA LEU A 219 -21.91 13.41 -10.42
C LEU A 219 -21.04 12.64 -9.44
N ASP A 220 -20.77 13.27 -8.29
CA ASP A 220 -20.19 12.62 -7.12
C ASP A 220 -18.82 11.95 -7.38
N ARG A 221 -17.88 12.74 -7.91
CA ARG A 221 -16.51 12.35 -8.25
C ARG A 221 -16.43 11.26 -9.32
N SER A 222 -17.38 11.28 -10.24
CA SER A 222 -17.42 10.35 -11.36
C SER A 222 -16.65 10.89 -12.57
N MET A 223 -16.44 10.02 -13.57
CA MET A 223 -15.72 10.38 -14.78
C MET A 223 -16.43 9.93 -16.05
N LEU A 224 -16.46 10.81 -17.04
CA LEU A 224 -16.62 10.48 -18.46
C LEU A 224 -15.34 10.87 -19.22
N ARG A 225 -14.68 9.88 -19.83
CA ARG A 225 -13.41 10.09 -20.57
C ARG A 225 -13.44 9.55 -21.98
N ILE A 226 -12.85 10.31 -22.90
CA ILE A 226 -12.44 9.83 -24.22
C ILE A 226 -10.96 10.19 -24.41
N SER A 227 -10.10 9.20 -24.64
CA SER A 227 -8.67 9.46 -24.85
C SER A 227 -8.07 8.68 -26.02
N TYR A 228 -7.06 9.26 -26.69
CA TYR A 228 -6.26 8.61 -27.74
C TYR A 228 -7.09 7.92 -28.84
N SER A 229 -8.27 8.46 -29.14
CA SER A 229 -9.26 7.81 -30.00
C SER A 229 -9.47 8.58 -31.30
N SER A 230 -9.99 7.91 -32.32
CA SER A 230 -10.31 8.54 -33.61
C SER A 230 -11.60 8.00 -34.22
N VAL A 231 -12.27 8.86 -34.97
CA VAL A 231 -13.43 8.50 -35.79
C VAL A 231 -13.13 8.82 -37.25
N GLY A 232 -13.20 7.81 -38.11
CA GLY A 232 -13.05 7.93 -39.56
C GLY A 232 -14.40 7.78 -40.27
N ASN A 233 -14.52 8.38 -41.45
CA ASN A 233 -15.67 8.22 -42.36
C ASN A 233 -17.05 8.51 -41.70
N ALA A 234 -17.11 9.49 -40.80
CA ALA A 234 -18.34 9.90 -40.11
C ALA A 234 -18.49 11.43 -40.13
N ALA A 235 -18.59 11.99 -41.35
CA ALA A 235 -18.69 13.44 -41.54
C ALA A 235 -19.92 14.01 -40.81
N GLY A 236 -19.70 15.01 -39.97
CA GLY A 236 -20.75 15.65 -39.17
C GLY A 236 -21.21 14.85 -37.94
N ALA A 237 -20.73 13.62 -37.74
CA ALA A 237 -21.05 12.85 -36.54
C ALA A 237 -20.30 13.42 -35.33
N PRO A 238 -20.95 13.56 -34.16
CA PRO A 238 -20.29 14.00 -32.94
C PRO A 238 -19.41 12.89 -32.35
N LEU A 239 -18.39 13.23 -31.56
CA LEU A 239 -17.68 12.24 -30.73
C LEU A 239 -18.54 11.77 -29.56
N ILE A 240 -19.32 12.69 -28.99
CA ILE A 240 -20.33 12.42 -27.97
C ILE A 240 -21.69 12.76 -28.56
N GLY A 241 -22.40 11.73 -29.02
CA GLY A 241 -23.73 11.88 -29.58
C GLY A 241 -24.81 11.85 -28.52
N ALA A 242 -25.86 12.63 -28.73
CA ALA A 242 -27.09 12.62 -27.98
C ALA A 242 -28.28 12.43 -28.92
N ALA A 243 -29.24 11.59 -28.52
CA ALA A 243 -30.53 11.51 -29.16
C ALA A 243 -31.31 12.83 -29.00
N GLN A 244 -32.16 13.13 -29.98
CA GLN A 244 -33.06 14.27 -29.93
C GLN A 244 -34.49 13.78 -29.67
N ALA A 245 -35.11 14.30 -28.61
CA ALA A 245 -36.52 14.08 -28.32
C ALA A 245 -37.26 15.41 -28.46
N GLY A 246 -38.24 15.49 -29.36
CA GLY A 246 -39.02 16.72 -29.58
C GLY A 246 -38.20 17.92 -30.06
N GLY A 247 -37.08 17.70 -30.76
CA GLY A 247 -36.18 18.76 -31.24
C GLY A 247 -35.18 19.28 -30.21
N VAL A 248 -35.18 18.75 -28.98
CA VAL A 248 -34.19 19.07 -27.94
C VAL A 248 -33.22 17.89 -27.80
N ALA A 249 -31.93 18.16 -27.98
CA ALA A 249 -30.89 17.17 -27.72
C ALA A 249 -30.78 16.89 -26.22
N ALA A 250 -30.51 15.64 -25.85
CA ALA A 250 -30.14 15.30 -24.48
C ALA A 250 -28.94 16.17 -24.01
N SER A 251 -28.86 16.45 -22.71
CA SER A 251 -27.80 17.27 -22.12
C SER A 251 -26.85 16.44 -21.26
N VAL A 252 -25.63 16.95 -21.08
CA VAL A 252 -24.63 16.41 -20.17
C VAL A 252 -24.40 17.39 -19.03
N ASN A 253 -24.68 16.97 -17.79
CA ASN A 253 -24.54 17.81 -16.61
C ASN A 253 -23.42 17.29 -15.72
N ILE A 254 -22.37 18.07 -15.49
CA ILE A 254 -21.19 17.64 -14.74
C ILE A 254 -21.18 18.38 -13.40
N GLY A 255 -21.13 17.62 -12.30
CA GLY A 255 -21.15 18.14 -10.93
C GLY A 255 -20.12 17.43 -10.05
N ASN A 256 -19.19 18.17 -9.45
CA ASN A 256 -18.11 17.63 -8.61
C ASN A 256 -17.39 16.43 -9.25
N SER A 257 -17.19 16.49 -10.57
CA SER A 257 -16.80 15.34 -11.40
C SER A 257 -15.90 15.76 -12.56
N LEU A 258 -15.29 14.77 -13.21
CA LEU A 258 -14.38 14.96 -14.33
C LEU A 258 -15.03 14.61 -15.67
N PHE A 259 -14.88 15.52 -16.63
CA PHE A 259 -15.09 15.27 -18.04
C PHE A 259 -13.79 15.53 -18.80
N LEU A 260 -13.30 14.53 -19.52
CA LEU A 260 -12.01 14.60 -20.18
C LEU A 260 -12.10 14.11 -21.62
N VAL A 261 -11.62 14.94 -22.55
CA VAL A 261 -11.36 14.54 -23.93
C VAL A 261 -9.91 14.90 -24.26
N GLU A 262 -9.08 13.90 -24.54
CA GLU A 262 -7.66 14.12 -24.80
C GLU A 262 -7.07 13.29 -25.94
N ASN A 263 -6.12 13.85 -26.69
CA ASN A 263 -5.44 13.19 -27.80
C ASN A 263 -6.41 12.58 -28.81
N VAL A 264 -7.47 13.32 -29.15
CA VAL A 264 -8.49 12.87 -30.10
C VAL A 264 -8.33 13.58 -31.44
N VAL A 265 -8.27 12.80 -32.52
CA VAL A 265 -8.16 13.33 -33.89
C VAL A 265 -9.36 12.86 -34.70
N SER A 266 -10.29 13.77 -34.97
CA SER A 266 -11.46 13.54 -35.83
C SER A 266 -11.85 14.81 -36.59
N PRO A 267 -11.09 15.20 -37.64
CA PRO A 267 -11.23 16.50 -38.29
C PRO A 267 -12.57 16.69 -39.02
N THR A 268 -13.35 15.62 -39.23
CA THR A 268 -14.68 15.67 -39.86
C THR A 268 -15.83 15.62 -38.86
N SER A 269 -15.54 15.44 -37.57
CA SER A 269 -16.53 15.28 -36.50
C SER A 269 -16.68 16.56 -35.67
N SER A 270 -17.84 16.72 -35.05
CA SER A 270 -18.00 17.67 -33.95
C SER A 270 -17.61 17.01 -32.62
N LEU A 271 -17.35 17.80 -31.57
CA LEU A 271 -17.16 17.25 -30.22
C LEU A 271 -18.44 16.58 -29.72
N THR A 272 -19.56 17.32 -29.79
CA THR A 272 -20.83 16.91 -29.22
C THR A 272 -21.98 17.61 -29.93
N ASN A 273 -23.16 16.99 -29.96
CA ASN A 273 -24.43 17.65 -30.28
C ASN A 273 -25.31 17.85 -29.03
N ALA A 274 -24.82 17.44 -27.85
CA ALA A 274 -25.43 17.65 -26.54
C ALA A 274 -24.90 18.92 -25.89
N ALA A 275 -25.78 19.75 -25.32
CA ALA A 275 -25.36 20.84 -24.46
C ALA A 275 -24.67 20.28 -23.20
N ILE A 276 -23.52 20.85 -22.83
CA ILE A 276 -22.75 20.43 -21.65
C ILE A 276 -22.77 21.55 -20.61
N SER A 277 -23.18 21.23 -19.39
CA SER A 277 -23.16 22.16 -18.25
C SER A 277 -22.20 21.70 -17.17
N VAL A 278 -21.16 22.49 -16.92
CA VAL A 278 -20.12 22.22 -15.91
C VAL A 278 -20.42 23.06 -14.66
N LYS A 279 -20.86 22.41 -13.58
CA LYS A 279 -21.18 23.07 -12.31
C LYS A 279 -19.91 23.41 -11.50
N ALA A 280 -20.06 24.19 -10.43
CA ALA A 280 -18.98 24.50 -9.50
C ALA A 280 -18.26 23.23 -9.01
N ASN A 281 -16.94 23.34 -8.76
CA ASN A 281 -16.06 22.23 -8.36
C ASN A 281 -15.97 21.07 -9.38
N SER A 282 -16.44 21.27 -10.61
CA SER A 282 -16.33 20.28 -11.70
C SER A 282 -15.29 20.74 -12.71
N ARG A 283 -14.71 19.78 -13.44
CA ARG A 283 -13.69 20.09 -14.46
C ARG A 283 -14.07 19.45 -15.78
N ALA A 284 -14.21 20.26 -16.82
CA ALA A 284 -14.18 19.80 -18.21
C ALA A 284 -12.83 20.15 -18.82
N THR A 285 -12.10 19.14 -19.31
CA THR A 285 -10.76 19.30 -19.89
C THR A 285 -10.74 18.80 -21.32
N LEU A 286 -10.28 19.66 -22.24
CA LEU A 286 -10.02 19.33 -23.64
C LEU A 286 -8.52 19.50 -23.92
N ARG A 287 -7.81 18.44 -24.32
CA ARG A 287 -6.34 18.48 -24.48
C ARG A 287 -5.87 17.79 -25.75
N VAL A 288 -5.19 18.50 -26.65
CA VAL A 288 -4.70 17.93 -27.93
C VAL A 288 -5.86 17.29 -28.70
N VAL A 289 -6.83 18.13 -29.08
CA VAL A 289 -8.08 17.68 -29.70
C VAL A 289 -8.25 18.38 -31.05
N THR A 290 -8.40 17.61 -32.12
CA THR A 290 -8.61 18.12 -33.49
C THR A 290 -9.97 17.69 -34.00
N LEU A 291 -10.83 18.67 -34.30
CA LEU A 291 -12.23 18.49 -34.68
C LEU A 291 -12.62 19.45 -35.82
N ASN A 292 -13.75 19.18 -36.46
CA ASN A 292 -14.39 20.17 -37.34
C ASN A 292 -14.99 21.33 -36.53
N SER A 293 -15.73 21.02 -35.47
CA SER A 293 -16.42 22.00 -34.63
C SER A 293 -16.69 21.46 -33.21
N ILE A 294 -17.12 22.31 -32.28
CA ILE A 294 -17.59 21.82 -30.97
C ILE A 294 -18.99 21.21 -31.08
N GLY A 295 -19.88 21.81 -31.89
CA GLY A 295 -21.20 21.26 -32.23
C GLY A 295 -22.34 21.59 -31.26
N ALA A 296 -22.05 21.91 -30.00
CA ALA A 296 -23.02 22.42 -29.02
C ALA A 296 -22.37 23.35 -28.00
N ILE A 297 -23.19 24.06 -27.21
CA ILE A 297 -22.71 24.98 -26.18
C ILE A 297 -22.21 24.19 -24.96
N ILE A 298 -21.01 24.53 -24.48
CA ILE A 298 -20.42 24.06 -23.23
C ILE A 298 -20.33 25.24 -22.26
N THR A 299 -21.04 25.16 -21.14
CA THR A 299 -21.10 26.21 -20.11
C THR A 299 -20.33 25.81 -18.86
N GLY A 300 -19.82 26.80 -18.11
CA GLY A 300 -19.06 26.58 -16.88
C GLY A 300 -17.54 26.50 -17.08
N SER A 301 -16.83 25.91 -16.12
CA SER A 301 -15.36 25.88 -16.12
C SER A 301 -14.79 24.85 -17.10
N VAL A 302 -14.26 25.34 -18.23
CA VAL A 302 -13.64 24.49 -19.26
C VAL A 302 -12.18 24.87 -19.44
N THR A 303 -11.29 23.89 -19.27
CA THR A 303 -9.86 24.03 -19.56
C THR A 303 -9.56 23.45 -20.92
N ALA A 304 -8.93 24.22 -21.80
CA ALA A 304 -8.55 23.78 -23.14
C ALA A 304 -7.06 23.99 -23.40
N GLN A 305 -6.40 22.98 -23.96
CA GLN A 305 -5.00 23.03 -24.37
C GLN A 305 -4.86 22.38 -25.75
N ASN A 306 -4.28 23.10 -26.72
CA ASN A 306 -4.07 22.59 -28.09
C ASN A 306 -5.35 22.01 -28.74
N VAL A 307 -6.45 22.77 -28.69
CA VAL A 307 -7.71 22.38 -29.34
C VAL A 307 -7.84 23.09 -30.68
N THR A 308 -8.12 22.34 -31.75
CA THR A 308 -8.38 22.85 -33.09
C THR A 308 -9.80 22.47 -33.49
N ALA A 309 -10.67 23.46 -33.64
CA ALA A 309 -12.06 23.31 -34.09
C ALA A 309 -12.61 24.67 -34.56
N ALA A 310 -13.61 24.68 -35.43
CA ALA A 310 -14.33 25.90 -35.78
C ALA A 310 -15.17 26.42 -34.61
N SER A 311 -15.30 27.75 -34.52
CA SER A 311 -16.22 28.46 -33.61
C SER A 311 -16.10 28.13 -32.11
N ILE A 312 -14.87 27.83 -31.63
CA ILE A 312 -14.60 27.50 -30.21
C ILE A 312 -15.12 28.61 -29.27
N GLY A 313 -14.80 29.88 -29.54
CA GLY A 313 -15.16 31.00 -28.66
C GLY A 313 -16.67 31.26 -28.53
N GLN A 314 -17.46 30.87 -29.53
CA GLN A 314 -18.93 30.94 -29.44
C GLN A 314 -19.52 29.73 -28.71
N SER A 315 -18.89 28.57 -28.85
CA SER A 315 -19.38 27.32 -28.29
C SER A 315 -18.94 27.09 -26.84
N ILE A 316 -17.86 27.75 -26.39
CA ILE A 316 -17.31 27.64 -25.04
C ILE A 316 -17.09 29.06 -24.49
N PRO A 317 -18.12 29.68 -23.88
CA PRO A 317 -18.09 31.09 -23.48
C PRO A 317 -17.04 31.41 -22.38
N SER A 318 -16.62 30.41 -21.61
CA SER A 318 -15.71 30.53 -20.47
C SER A 318 -14.48 29.63 -20.61
N ILE A 319 -13.88 29.63 -21.80
CA ILE A 319 -12.67 28.84 -22.09
C ILE A 319 -11.44 29.45 -21.42
N THR A 320 -10.74 28.65 -20.61
CA THR A 320 -9.37 28.98 -20.20
C THR A 320 -8.42 28.30 -21.15
N VAL A 321 -7.83 29.07 -22.08
CA VAL A 321 -6.81 28.58 -23.00
C VAL A 321 -5.47 28.62 -22.27
N VAL A 322 -4.90 27.45 -22.00
CA VAL A 322 -3.54 27.36 -21.44
C VAL A 322 -2.56 27.37 -22.63
N PRO A 323 -1.77 28.43 -22.85
CA PRO A 323 -0.81 28.50 -23.95
C PRO A 323 0.23 27.38 -23.81
N SER A 324 0.72 26.86 -24.94
CA SER A 324 1.71 25.78 -24.93
C SER A 324 3.02 26.26 -24.30
N THR A 325 3.22 25.94 -23.03
CA THR A 325 4.56 25.97 -22.44
C THR A 325 5.36 24.85 -23.12
N GLY A 326 6.54 25.17 -23.65
CA GLY A 326 7.32 24.35 -24.60
C GLY A 326 7.76 22.94 -24.14
N CYS A 327 7.16 22.35 -23.12
CA CYS A 327 7.35 20.94 -22.74
C CYS A 327 6.51 19.97 -23.59
N ALA A 328 5.39 20.40 -24.19
CA ALA A 328 4.43 19.48 -24.82
C ALA A 328 4.98 18.78 -26.09
N ALA A 329 5.93 19.38 -26.82
CA ALA A 329 6.48 18.78 -28.03
C ALA A 329 7.46 17.62 -27.75
N ALA A 330 8.01 17.51 -26.53
CA ALA A 330 8.94 16.45 -26.15
C ALA A 330 8.26 15.20 -25.56
N CYS A 331 6.92 15.18 -25.46
CA CYS A 331 6.14 14.07 -24.90
C CYS A 331 5.12 13.48 -25.89
N VAL A 332 5.29 13.68 -27.20
CA VAL A 332 4.51 12.99 -28.22
C VAL A 332 5.32 11.78 -28.69
N PRO A 333 4.90 10.53 -28.46
CA PRO A 333 5.59 9.38 -29.05
C PRO A 333 5.33 9.39 -30.56
N THR A 334 6.36 9.71 -31.36
CA THR A 334 6.35 9.48 -32.80
C THR A 334 6.63 8.01 -33.07
N ALA A 335 5.59 7.18 -33.21
CA ALA A 335 5.51 5.86 -33.87
C ALA A 335 6.64 4.80 -33.71
N ALA A 336 7.70 5.02 -32.94
CA ALA A 336 8.81 4.12 -32.72
C ALA A 336 9.31 4.27 -31.27
N VAL A 337 9.08 3.23 -30.47
CA VAL A 337 9.45 3.17 -29.05
C VAL A 337 10.93 2.86 -28.91
N THR A 338 11.67 3.64 -28.11
CA THR A 338 12.99 3.26 -27.57
C THR A 338 13.11 3.64 -26.07
N THR A 339 13.93 2.91 -25.33
CA THR A 339 13.83 2.64 -23.87
C THR A 339 14.41 3.69 -22.91
N THR A 340 14.57 4.95 -23.31
CA THR A 340 15.13 5.97 -22.39
C THR A 340 14.53 7.36 -22.62
N CYS A 341 13.34 7.62 -22.10
CA CYS A 341 12.85 8.98 -21.91
C CYS A 341 12.92 9.36 -20.42
N LYS A 342 13.90 10.20 -20.06
CA LYS A 342 13.94 10.97 -18.80
C LYS A 342 13.55 12.41 -19.12
N CYS A 343 12.60 12.97 -18.37
CA CYS A 343 12.40 14.41 -18.28
C CYS A 343 12.43 14.83 -16.81
N THR A 344 13.32 15.75 -16.46
CA THR A 344 13.38 16.42 -15.15
C THR A 344 12.97 17.88 -15.31
N CYS A 345 12.01 18.34 -14.52
CA CYS A 345 11.71 19.76 -14.34
C CYS A 345 11.94 20.14 -12.87
N GLY A 346 12.76 21.17 -12.64
CA GLY A 346 13.10 21.72 -11.32
C GLY A 346 12.08 22.75 -10.80
N SER A 347 12.44 23.44 -9.72
CA SER A 347 11.73 23.45 -8.43
C SER A 347 10.58 24.44 -8.17
N ASP A 348 10.08 25.24 -9.12
CA ASP A 348 9.14 26.33 -8.78
C ASP A 348 7.85 26.41 -9.64
N MET A 349 7.11 25.31 -9.83
CA MET A 349 5.72 25.39 -10.34
C MET A 349 4.77 24.31 -9.78
N PRO A 350 3.65 24.69 -9.12
CA PRO A 350 2.61 23.78 -8.67
C PRO A 350 1.55 23.66 -9.76
N ASN A 351 1.70 22.72 -10.69
CA ASN A 351 0.61 22.18 -11.53
C ASN A 351 1.16 20.91 -12.21
N LEU A 352 0.87 19.74 -11.62
CA LEU A 352 1.45 18.47 -12.03
C LEU A 352 1.14 18.16 -13.51
N ASN A 353 2.22 18.08 -14.28
CA ASN A 353 2.27 17.72 -15.67
C ASN A 353 1.90 16.24 -15.88
N PHE A 354 0.90 16.00 -16.73
CA PHE A 354 0.62 14.68 -17.30
C PHE A 354 1.61 14.39 -18.44
N CYS A 355 2.68 13.69 -18.12
CA CYS A 355 3.53 13.00 -19.09
C CYS A 355 2.84 11.71 -19.54
N THR A 356 2.80 11.52 -20.84
CA THR A 356 2.14 10.46 -21.60
C THR A 356 2.90 9.13 -21.45
N ALA A 357 2.67 8.48 -20.32
CA ALA A 357 2.88 7.04 -20.11
C ALA A 357 1.77 6.59 -19.16
N MET A 358 0.54 6.45 -19.67
CA MET A 358 -0.49 5.74 -18.92
C MET A 358 -0.07 4.27 -18.87
N GLU A 359 0.43 3.82 -17.72
CA GLU A 359 0.06 2.47 -17.28
C GLU A 359 -1.47 2.39 -17.38
N ASP A 360 -1.95 1.44 -18.18
CA ASP A 360 -3.34 1.26 -18.55
C ASP A 360 -4.27 1.24 -17.31
N PRO A 361 -5.46 1.88 -17.38
CA PRO A 361 -6.45 2.03 -16.29
C PRO A 361 -6.91 0.76 -15.55
N TYR A 362 -6.44 -0.43 -15.91
CA TYR A 362 -6.91 -1.67 -15.33
C TYR A 362 -6.50 -1.95 -13.89
N THR A 363 -5.35 -1.46 -13.45
CA THR A 363 -4.84 -1.70 -12.10
C THR A 363 -4.86 -0.47 -11.22
N ASN A 364 -4.87 0.74 -11.81
CA ASN A 364 -4.66 2.00 -11.09
C ASN A 364 -5.51 3.18 -11.61
N TYR A 365 -6.71 2.98 -12.16
CA TYR A 365 -7.67 4.10 -12.24
C TYR A 365 -8.19 4.45 -10.84
N ALA A 366 -7.36 5.16 -10.09
CA ALA A 366 -7.72 5.97 -8.94
C ALA A 366 -7.65 7.43 -9.40
N TYR A 367 -8.79 8.06 -9.70
CA TYR A 367 -8.80 9.51 -9.90
C TYR A 367 -9.20 10.21 -8.60
N THR A 368 -8.17 10.80 -7.97
CA THR A 368 -8.21 11.69 -6.80
C THR A 368 -9.40 11.48 -5.89
N GLY A 369 -9.30 10.39 -5.14
CA GLY A 369 -10.12 10.12 -3.99
C GLY A 369 -9.27 9.24 -3.12
N CYS A 370 -8.60 9.89 -2.17
CA CYS A 370 -7.73 9.31 -1.16
C CYS A 370 -6.28 9.03 -1.59
N SER A 371 -5.34 9.23 -0.67
CA SER A 371 -3.93 8.86 -0.82
C SER A 371 -3.77 7.35 -1.09
N VAL A 372 -2.68 6.97 -1.78
CA VAL A 372 -2.41 5.57 -2.20
C VAL A 372 -2.68 4.58 -1.08
N GLY A 373 -3.47 3.54 -1.35
CA GLY A 373 -3.82 2.52 -0.37
C GLY A 373 -5.02 2.81 0.52
N CYS A 374 -5.79 3.86 0.24
CA CYS A 374 -6.93 4.26 1.03
C CYS A 374 -8.28 3.82 0.44
N ALA A 375 -9.01 2.97 1.18
CA ALA A 375 -10.33 2.47 0.84
C ALA A 375 -11.49 3.45 1.11
N ALA A 376 -11.30 4.45 1.99
CA ALA A 376 -12.26 5.53 2.24
C ALA A 376 -11.55 6.75 2.83
N CYS A 377 -11.77 7.95 2.30
CA CYS A 377 -11.13 9.20 2.74
C CYS A 377 -12.13 10.30 3.08
N SER A 378 -11.68 11.20 3.95
CA SER A 378 -12.33 12.45 4.31
C SER A 378 -11.94 13.62 3.40
N SER A 379 -10.75 13.60 2.79
CA SER A 379 -10.29 14.55 1.77
C SER A 379 -9.28 13.91 0.81
N ASP A 380 -8.76 14.65 -0.17
CA ASP A 380 -7.83 14.14 -1.18
C ASP A 380 -6.48 13.69 -0.59
N THR A 381 -6.13 14.13 0.62
CA THR A 381 -4.89 13.75 1.33
C THR A 381 -5.15 12.91 2.57
N THR A 382 -6.35 12.97 3.15
CA THR A 382 -6.68 12.33 4.44
C THR A 382 -7.62 11.13 4.28
N CYS A 383 -7.14 9.98 4.69
CA CYS A 383 -7.76 8.69 4.67
C CYS A 383 -8.47 8.37 5.99
N ALA A 384 -9.71 7.89 5.88
CA ALA A 384 -10.51 7.39 6.98
C ALA A 384 -10.38 5.85 7.16
N ARG A 385 -10.02 5.11 6.10
CA ARG A 385 -9.87 3.64 6.12
C ARG A 385 -8.99 3.16 4.96
N CYS A 386 -8.02 2.28 5.21
CA CYS A 386 -7.14 1.73 4.16
C CYS A 386 -7.68 0.48 3.45
N GLU A 387 -7.14 0.20 2.26
CA GLU A 387 -7.35 -1.02 1.49
C GLU A 387 -6.63 -2.22 2.12
N GLU A 388 -6.95 -3.43 1.65
CA GLU A 388 -6.31 -4.66 2.12
C GLU A 388 -4.79 -4.59 1.87
N HIS A 389 -3.99 -5.01 2.85
CA HIS A 389 -2.52 -4.86 2.87
C HIS A 389 -1.98 -3.43 3.02
N TYR A 390 -2.81 -2.44 3.35
CA TYR A 390 -2.37 -1.11 3.73
C TYR A 390 -2.81 -0.78 5.18
N LYS A 391 -1.95 -0.08 5.93
CA LYS A 391 -2.27 0.45 7.26
C LYS A 391 -2.39 1.96 7.24
N LEU A 392 -3.35 2.46 8.02
CA LEU A 392 -3.59 3.90 8.20
C LEU A 392 -2.51 4.49 9.10
N GLN A 393 -1.81 5.47 8.58
CA GLN A 393 -0.77 6.24 9.26
C GLN A 393 -1.37 7.39 10.09
N PRO A 394 -0.61 7.94 11.07
CA PRO A 394 -1.08 9.04 11.91
C PRO A 394 -1.41 10.32 11.15
N ASP A 395 -0.76 10.57 10.02
CA ASP A 395 -1.04 11.69 9.11
C ASP A 395 -2.30 11.47 8.25
N GLN A 396 -3.06 10.41 8.55
CA GLN A 396 -4.19 9.95 7.76
C GLN A 396 -3.81 9.57 6.33
N THR A 397 -2.61 9.06 6.07
CA THR A 397 -2.29 8.41 4.79
C THR A 397 -2.28 6.89 4.94
N CYS A 398 -2.33 6.13 3.84
CA CYS A 398 -2.21 4.69 3.88
C CYS A 398 -0.84 4.24 3.40
N ALA A 399 -0.26 3.25 4.07
CA ALA A 399 1.02 2.67 3.67
C ALA A 399 0.97 1.14 3.67
N LEU A 400 1.61 0.55 2.67
CA LEU A 400 1.69 -0.90 2.49
C LEU A 400 2.27 -1.58 3.73
N THR A 401 1.53 -2.54 4.26
CA THR A 401 2.04 -3.58 5.13
C THR A 401 2.49 -4.75 4.27
N ARG A 402 3.80 -4.79 3.99
CA ARG A 402 4.57 -5.89 3.37
C ARG A 402 3.87 -6.56 2.17
N ILE A 403 4.24 -6.10 0.97
CA ILE A 403 4.01 -6.80 -0.29
C ILE A 403 4.71 -8.18 -0.23
N PRO A 404 4.02 -9.31 -0.49
CA PRO A 404 4.70 -10.57 -0.78
C PRO A 404 5.39 -10.44 -2.14
N CYS A 405 6.71 -10.57 -2.18
CA CYS A 405 7.47 -10.51 -3.42
C CYS A 405 7.13 -11.74 -4.29
N THR A 406 6.86 -11.52 -5.58
CA THR A 406 6.59 -12.60 -6.55
C THR A 406 7.84 -13.40 -6.89
N ASP A 407 9.03 -12.82 -6.71
CA ASP A 407 10.30 -13.52 -6.80
C ASP A 407 10.58 -14.24 -5.45
N PRO A 408 10.62 -15.58 -5.41
CA PRO A 408 10.87 -16.34 -4.19
C PRO A 408 12.27 -16.10 -3.60
N ASN A 409 13.20 -15.55 -4.38
CA ASN A 409 14.56 -15.22 -3.96
C ASN A 409 14.70 -13.75 -3.53
N CYS A 410 13.60 -13.01 -3.49
CA CYS A 410 13.54 -11.62 -3.07
C CYS A 410 13.08 -11.50 -1.61
N ASN A 411 13.86 -10.81 -0.77
CA ASN A 411 13.52 -10.56 0.63
C ASN A 411 12.73 -9.26 0.84
N SER A 412 12.88 -8.30 -0.07
CA SER A 412 12.22 -7.00 -0.02
C SER A 412 12.03 -6.44 -1.42
N CYS A 413 10.86 -5.87 -1.70
CA CYS A 413 10.47 -5.38 -3.02
C CYS A 413 9.75 -4.01 -2.91
N SER A 414 9.95 -3.15 -3.91
CA SER A 414 9.32 -1.82 -4.01
C SER A 414 7.97 -1.85 -4.73
N ALA A 415 7.77 -2.84 -5.59
CA ALA A 415 6.56 -3.08 -6.37
C ALA A 415 6.52 -4.56 -6.79
N PHE A 416 5.39 -5.01 -7.34
CA PHE A 416 5.29 -6.35 -7.95
C PHE A 416 6.40 -6.54 -9.00
N GLY A 417 7.27 -7.53 -8.79
CA GLY A 417 8.35 -7.87 -9.71
C GLY A 417 9.63 -7.01 -9.65
N GLN A 418 9.74 -6.04 -8.72
CA GLN A 418 10.98 -5.26 -8.53
C GLN A 418 11.59 -5.51 -7.15
N CYS A 419 12.68 -6.26 -7.11
CA CYS A 419 13.35 -6.59 -5.88
C CYS A 419 14.32 -5.49 -5.44
N LEU A 420 14.15 -4.99 -4.22
CA LEU A 420 15.06 -4.06 -3.55
C LEU A 420 16.21 -4.78 -2.83
N GLY A 421 15.98 -6.03 -2.39
CA GLY A 421 16.97 -6.81 -1.68
C GLY A 421 16.73 -8.31 -1.80
N CYS A 422 17.75 -9.04 -2.24
CA CYS A 422 17.71 -10.49 -2.43
C CYS A 422 17.96 -11.26 -1.13
N ASN A 423 17.48 -12.50 -1.09
CA ASN A 423 17.83 -13.48 -0.06
C ASN A 423 19.33 -13.80 -0.11
N ASP A 424 19.87 -14.30 1.01
CA ASP A 424 21.29 -14.68 1.09
C ASP A 424 21.64 -15.73 0.01
N GLY A 425 22.76 -15.52 -0.68
CA GLY A 425 23.17 -16.33 -1.83
C GLY A 425 22.73 -15.77 -3.20
N TYR A 426 22.02 -14.65 -3.23
CA TYR A 426 21.52 -14.00 -4.45
C TYR A 426 21.94 -12.52 -4.54
N GLY A 427 22.07 -12.03 -5.77
CA GLY A 427 22.39 -10.64 -6.11
C GLY A 427 21.42 -10.07 -7.14
N PRO A 428 21.13 -8.76 -7.10
CA PRO A 428 20.20 -8.12 -8.03
C PRO A 428 20.83 -7.91 -9.41
N THR A 429 20.09 -8.23 -10.47
CA THR A 429 20.44 -7.85 -11.86
C THR A 429 20.20 -6.36 -12.11
N THR A 430 20.61 -5.87 -13.29
CA THR A 430 20.29 -4.51 -13.77
C THR A 430 18.79 -4.24 -13.94
N THR A 431 17.96 -5.30 -13.92
CA THR A 431 16.49 -5.24 -13.98
C THR A 431 15.82 -5.50 -12.63
N ASN A 432 16.57 -5.48 -11.51
CA ASN A 432 16.08 -5.72 -10.14
C ASN A 432 15.43 -7.10 -9.93
N VAL A 433 15.97 -8.13 -10.58
CA VAL A 433 15.60 -9.55 -10.38
C VAL A 433 16.72 -10.25 -9.60
N CYS A 434 16.39 -11.16 -8.68
CA CYS A 434 17.39 -11.84 -7.88
C CYS A 434 17.93 -13.09 -8.58
N VAL A 435 19.24 -13.11 -8.83
CA VAL A 435 19.95 -14.25 -9.43
C VAL A 435 20.98 -14.80 -8.48
N ARG A 436 21.24 -16.10 -8.56
CA ARG A 436 22.16 -16.79 -7.64
C ARG A 436 23.60 -16.34 -7.88
N CYS A 437 24.34 -16.07 -6.81
CA CYS A 437 25.76 -15.79 -6.90
C CYS A 437 26.55 -17.03 -7.34
N SER A 438 27.51 -16.85 -8.25
CA SER A 438 28.38 -17.92 -8.74
C SER A 438 29.49 -18.27 -7.75
N VAL A 439 29.87 -17.32 -6.89
CA VAL A 439 30.94 -17.49 -5.89
C VAL A 439 30.44 -18.35 -4.72
N THR A 440 31.15 -19.43 -4.43
CA THR A 440 30.82 -20.36 -3.34
C THR A 440 30.96 -19.66 -1.98
N GLY A 441 29.99 -19.85 -1.09
CA GLY A 441 29.96 -19.18 0.23
C GLY A 441 29.65 -17.68 0.15
N CYS A 442 29.21 -17.17 -1.00
CA CYS A 442 28.85 -15.76 -1.13
C CYS A 442 27.46 -15.47 -0.57
N LYS A 443 27.37 -14.53 0.36
CA LYS A 443 26.11 -14.05 0.94
C LYS A 443 25.41 -13.05 0.02
N ARG A 444 26.16 -12.14 -0.61
CA ARG A 444 25.63 -11.14 -1.56
C ARG A 444 26.63 -10.83 -2.68
N CYS A 445 26.18 -10.89 -3.93
CA CYS A 445 26.91 -10.45 -5.11
C CYS A 445 26.27 -9.17 -5.70
N PRO A 446 27.05 -8.30 -6.36
CA PRO A 446 26.54 -7.19 -7.17
C PRO A 446 25.96 -7.72 -8.50
N GLY A 447 25.72 -6.84 -9.48
CA GLY A 447 25.17 -7.22 -10.78
C GLY A 447 26.03 -8.22 -11.58
N ASP A 448 27.28 -8.42 -11.20
CA ASP A 448 28.12 -9.54 -11.65
C ASP A 448 28.10 -10.66 -10.59
N THR A 449 27.53 -11.81 -10.96
CA THR A 449 27.38 -12.96 -10.05
C THR A 449 28.72 -13.62 -9.69
N ASN A 450 29.81 -13.30 -10.39
CA ASN A 450 31.15 -13.86 -10.14
C ASN A 450 31.96 -13.05 -9.12
N ILE A 451 31.41 -11.96 -8.60
CA ILE A 451 32.06 -11.13 -7.59
C ILE A 451 31.23 -11.20 -6.31
N CYS A 452 31.86 -11.54 -5.20
CA CYS A 452 31.19 -11.50 -3.91
C CYS A 452 31.48 -10.19 -3.16
N ARG A 453 30.41 -9.52 -2.72
CA ARG A 453 30.50 -8.31 -1.90
C ARG A 453 30.51 -8.63 -0.41
N THR A 454 29.85 -9.72 -0.02
CA THR A 454 29.71 -10.12 1.38
C THR A 454 29.63 -11.63 1.43
N CYS A 455 30.43 -12.26 2.28
CA CYS A 455 30.51 -13.71 2.38
C CYS A 455 29.66 -14.26 3.53
N MET A 456 29.39 -15.56 3.50
CA MET A 456 28.72 -16.31 4.57
C MET A 456 29.77 -16.70 5.63
N ASP A 457 29.32 -16.85 6.88
CA ASP A 457 30.15 -17.25 8.04
C ASP A 457 31.39 -16.34 8.28
N ASP A 458 32.48 -16.88 8.84
CA ASP A 458 33.72 -16.13 9.18
C ASP A 458 34.63 -15.84 7.96
N SER A 459 34.08 -15.90 6.74
CA SER A 459 34.85 -15.63 5.52
C SER A 459 34.71 -14.18 5.08
N ASN A 460 35.73 -13.66 4.41
CA ASN A 460 35.86 -12.26 4.01
C ASN A 460 36.05 -12.15 2.49
N PRO A 461 35.49 -11.11 1.85
CA PRO A 461 35.66 -10.88 0.43
C PRO A 461 37.08 -10.38 0.12
N VAL A 462 37.87 -11.20 -0.58
CA VAL A 462 39.21 -10.88 -1.05
C VAL A 462 39.23 -11.09 -2.56
N ASN A 463 39.44 -10.01 -3.33
CA ASN A 463 39.40 -10.04 -4.79
C ASN A 463 38.09 -10.61 -5.38
N GLY A 464 36.97 -10.46 -4.68
CA GLY A 464 35.67 -10.96 -5.12
C GLY A 464 35.40 -12.43 -4.76
N GLU A 465 36.35 -13.13 -4.15
CA GLU A 465 36.16 -14.48 -3.61
C GLU A 465 36.01 -14.47 -2.09
N CYS A 466 35.37 -15.51 -1.54
CA CYS A 466 35.17 -15.67 -0.11
C CYS A 466 36.27 -16.55 0.49
N VAL A 467 37.17 -15.94 1.25
CA VAL A 467 38.31 -16.63 1.88
C VAL A 467 38.35 -16.33 3.38
N ARG A 468 38.87 -17.27 4.18
CA ARG A 468 39.18 -16.98 5.58
C ARG A 468 40.46 -16.16 5.68
N CYS A 469 40.48 -15.21 6.62
CA CYS A 469 41.68 -14.43 6.89
C CYS A 469 42.80 -15.34 7.39
N GLN A 470 44.03 -15.10 6.94
CA GLN A 470 45.19 -15.90 7.32
C GLN A 470 45.86 -15.37 8.60
N VAL A 471 45.42 -14.21 9.08
CA VAL A 471 45.89 -13.59 10.33
C VAL A 471 45.09 -14.13 11.51
N GLU A 472 45.78 -14.66 12.52
CA GLU A 472 45.17 -15.18 13.75
C GLU A 472 44.45 -14.05 14.52
N HIS A 473 43.30 -14.37 15.12
CA HIS A 473 42.41 -13.42 15.82
C HIS A 473 41.90 -12.24 14.97
N CYS A 474 41.91 -12.39 13.64
CA CYS A 474 41.43 -11.38 12.73
C CYS A 474 39.95 -11.57 12.37
N ALA A 475 39.12 -10.59 12.72
CA ALA A 475 37.70 -10.58 12.40
C ALA A 475 37.44 -10.16 10.94
N THR A 476 38.20 -9.19 10.41
CA THR A 476 38.13 -8.79 8.99
C THR A 476 39.52 -8.53 8.44
N CYS A 477 39.82 -9.08 7.26
CA CYS A 477 41.05 -8.81 6.52
C CYS A 477 40.83 -7.81 5.40
N ARG A 478 41.93 -7.18 4.97
CA ARG A 478 41.94 -6.15 3.94
C ARG A 478 41.47 -6.73 2.61
N ASN A 479 40.59 -5.99 1.94
CA ASN A 479 40.17 -6.37 0.59
C ASN A 479 41.38 -6.41 -0.36
N GLY A 480 41.57 -7.56 -1.01
CA GLY A 480 42.68 -7.85 -1.92
C GLY A 480 43.88 -8.54 -1.28
N ASP A 481 43.92 -8.67 0.06
CA ASP A 481 45.00 -9.34 0.77
C ASP A 481 44.53 -9.98 2.10
N SER A 482 44.39 -11.30 2.11
CA SER A 482 43.99 -12.09 3.29
C SER A 482 45.05 -12.14 4.41
N THR A 483 46.27 -11.66 4.15
CA THR A 483 47.40 -11.66 5.11
C THR A 483 47.47 -10.39 5.96
N VAL A 484 46.60 -9.42 5.71
CA VAL A 484 46.56 -8.14 6.42
C VAL A 484 45.20 -7.97 7.10
N CYS A 485 45.21 -7.78 8.41
CA CYS A 485 44.00 -7.58 9.20
C CYS A 485 43.56 -6.11 9.26
N SER A 486 42.28 -5.86 9.02
CA SER A 486 41.63 -4.55 9.17
C SER A 486 40.87 -4.40 10.50
N SER A 487 40.42 -5.50 11.11
CA SER A 487 39.83 -5.49 12.46
C SER A 487 40.02 -6.81 13.18
N CYS A 488 40.30 -6.77 14.48
CA CYS A 488 40.53 -7.96 15.29
C CYS A 488 39.29 -8.40 16.07
N GLU A 489 39.31 -9.64 16.54
CA GLU A 489 38.34 -10.18 17.50
C GLU A 489 38.37 -9.42 18.83
N THR A 490 37.29 -9.55 19.61
CA THR A 490 37.20 -8.94 20.94
C THR A 490 38.36 -9.38 21.83
N GLY A 491 39.04 -8.41 22.45
CA GLY A 491 40.25 -8.66 23.26
C GLY A 491 41.57 -8.43 22.51
N TYR A 492 41.51 -8.08 21.22
CA TYR A 492 42.68 -7.79 20.38
C TYR A 492 42.54 -6.43 19.67
N TYR A 493 43.66 -5.84 19.25
CA TYR A 493 43.71 -4.60 18.46
C TYR A 493 44.64 -4.73 17.26
N VAL A 494 44.37 -3.96 16.20
CA VAL A 494 45.14 -3.99 14.95
C VAL A 494 46.45 -3.20 15.13
N SER A 495 47.58 -3.85 14.85
CA SER A 495 48.90 -3.22 14.79
C SER A 495 49.70 -3.79 13.61
N GLY A 496 50.09 -2.95 12.67
CA GLY A 496 50.88 -3.37 11.50
C GLY A 496 50.20 -4.42 10.62
N GLY A 497 48.86 -4.51 10.63
CA GLY A 497 48.11 -5.56 9.93
C GLY A 497 48.00 -6.89 10.67
N SER A 498 48.52 -6.99 11.89
CA SER A 498 48.36 -8.15 12.79
C SER A 498 47.46 -7.81 13.97
N CYS A 499 46.92 -8.83 14.64
CA CYS A 499 46.12 -8.69 15.85
C CYS A 499 46.95 -8.98 17.09
N LEU A 500 47.04 -7.99 17.98
CA LEU A 500 47.77 -8.10 19.25
C LEU A 500 46.78 -8.04 20.42
N PRO A 501 46.99 -8.81 21.50
CA PRO A 501 46.09 -8.84 22.64
C PRO A 501 46.10 -7.50 23.38
N VAL A 502 44.93 -7.07 23.86
CA VAL A 502 44.80 -5.92 24.74
C VAL A 502 45.36 -6.30 26.11
N GLN A 503 46.48 -5.70 26.51
CA GLN A 503 47.09 -5.96 27.82
C GLN A 503 46.23 -5.41 28.97
N ALA A 504 46.26 -6.11 30.11
CA ALA A 504 45.65 -5.67 31.36
C ALA A 504 46.23 -4.33 31.83
N CYS A 505 45.37 -3.49 32.43
CA CYS A 505 45.74 -2.19 32.98
C CYS A 505 46.73 -2.31 34.15
N TYR A 506 47.86 -1.60 34.09
CA TYR A 506 48.82 -1.52 35.21
C TYR A 506 48.62 -0.29 36.11
N VAL A 507 47.57 0.52 35.84
CA VAL A 507 47.21 1.68 36.67
C VAL A 507 46.15 1.27 37.69
N SER A 508 46.48 1.37 38.98
CA SER A 508 45.54 1.09 40.07
C SER A 508 44.29 1.97 39.97
N ASN A 509 43.13 1.39 40.29
CA ASN A 509 41.82 2.05 40.26
C ASN A 509 41.42 2.58 38.87
N CYS A 510 41.93 1.96 37.81
CA CYS A 510 41.60 2.29 36.43
C CYS A 510 40.56 1.33 35.84
N ALA A 511 39.45 1.88 35.34
CA ALA A 511 38.41 1.12 34.65
C ALA A 511 38.73 0.91 33.16
N GLN A 512 39.50 1.80 32.53
CA GLN A 512 39.89 1.69 31.12
C GLN A 512 41.24 2.36 30.85
N CYS A 513 42.19 1.64 30.25
CA CYS A 513 43.51 2.20 29.87
C CYS A 513 43.55 2.71 28.43
N MET A 514 44.56 3.52 28.14
CA MET A 514 44.84 3.93 26.76
C MET A 514 45.30 2.74 25.92
N LEU A 515 44.73 2.59 24.72
CA LEU A 515 44.90 1.46 23.79
C LEU A 515 46.36 1.10 23.41
N LYS A 516 47.33 1.99 23.67
CA LYS A 516 48.76 1.78 23.34
C LYS A 516 49.70 1.99 24.53
N ASP A 517 49.15 2.21 25.72
CA ASP A 517 49.91 2.49 26.93
C ASP A 517 49.11 2.03 28.16
N SER A 518 49.34 0.78 28.57
CA SER A 518 48.73 0.15 29.74
C SER A 518 49.13 0.81 31.07
N THR A 519 50.05 1.78 31.03
CA THR A 519 50.45 2.61 32.16
C THR A 519 49.68 3.92 32.25
N LYS A 520 48.70 4.19 31.38
CA LYS A 520 47.86 5.40 31.43
C LYS A 520 46.38 5.06 31.45
N CYS A 521 45.66 5.67 32.38
CA CYS A 521 44.23 5.47 32.55
C CYS A 521 43.41 6.51 31.79
N LEU A 522 42.51 6.04 30.91
CA LEU A 522 41.53 6.87 30.21
C LEU A 522 40.30 7.14 31.09
N LYS A 523 39.86 6.14 31.86
CA LYS A 523 38.70 6.25 32.76
C LYS A 523 38.99 5.57 34.10
N CYS A 524 38.91 6.32 35.19
CA CYS A 524 39.06 5.78 36.54
C CYS A 524 37.80 5.04 37.02
N MET A 525 37.98 4.16 37.99
CA MET A 525 36.87 3.57 38.75
C MET A 525 36.18 4.66 39.58
N ASP A 526 34.90 4.45 39.90
CA ASP A 526 34.08 5.43 40.62
C ASP A 526 34.73 5.89 41.94
N GLY A 527 34.63 7.18 42.25
CA GLY A 527 35.28 7.82 43.41
C GLY A 527 36.71 8.32 43.17
N TYR A 528 37.28 8.05 41.99
CA TYR A 528 38.60 8.53 41.59
C TYR A 528 38.53 9.44 40.36
N LEU A 529 39.29 10.53 40.38
CA LEU A 529 39.44 11.46 39.27
C LEU A 529 40.74 11.17 38.51
N THR A 530 40.66 11.27 37.18
CA THR A 530 41.82 11.17 36.30
C THR A 530 42.65 12.45 36.39
N THR A 531 43.91 12.34 36.77
CA THR A 531 44.85 13.47 36.77
C THR A 531 45.36 13.76 35.35
N SER A 532 45.99 14.92 35.16
CA SER A 532 46.70 15.25 33.91
C SER A 532 47.83 14.27 33.55
N ALA A 533 48.27 13.44 34.50
CA ALA A 533 49.23 12.35 34.30
C ALA A 533 48.56 10.98 34.02
N TYR A 534 47.25 10.95 33.76
CA TYR A 534 46.47 9.73 33.49
C TYR A 534 46.57 8.68 34.62
N ARG A 535 46.57 9.17 35.86
CA ARG A 535 46.51 8.38 37.11
C ARG A 535 45.17 8.65 37.81
N CYS A 536 44.70 7.70 38.61
CA CYS A 536 43.44 7.80 39.34
C CYS A 536 43.70 8.17 40.80
N VAL A 537 43.17 9.31 41.26
CA VAL A 537 43.32 9.80 42.64
C VAL A 537 41.95 10.18 43.24
N PRO A 538 41.76 10.08 44.57
CA PRO A 538 40.51 10.52 45.21
C PRO A 538 40.22 12.01 44.96
N GLY A 539 38.96 12.35 44.66
CA GLY A 539 38.55 13.74 44.39
C GLY A 539 38.30 14.56 45.67
N ALA A 540 38.75 15.81 45.73
CA ALA A 540 38.49 16.71 46.87
C ALA A 540 37.03 17.18 46.90
N CYS A 541 36.40 17.08 48.07
CA CYS A 541 35.01 17.44 48.33
C CYS A 541 34.85 18.87 48.87
N ASN A 542 33.81 19.59 48.44
CA ASN A 542 33.40 20.86 49.05
C ASN A 542 32.59 20.65 50.34
N VAL A 543 32.06 19.44 50.56
CA VAL A 543 31.33 19.07 51.77
C VAL A 543 32.31 18.85 52.92
N LYS A 544 32.11 19.58 54.03
CA LYS A 544 32.93 19.42 55.23
C LYS A 544 32.75 18.02 55.82
N SER A 545 33.84 17.42 56.29
CA SER A 545 33.86 16.08 56.88
C SER A 545 33.33 14.99 55.92
N CYS A 546 33.71 15.07 54.64
CA CYS A 546 33.40 14.11 53.59
C CYS A 546 34.67 13.48 53.02
N ASP A 547 34.73 12.15 52.92
CA ASP A 547 35.85 11.40 52.34
C ASP A 547 35.68 11.16 50.84
N MET A 548 34.44 11.05 50.34
CA MET A 548 34.12 10.82 48.91
C MET A 548 32.87 11.58 48.49
N CYS A 549 32.93 12.26 47.34
CA CYS A 549 31.78 12.96 46.74
C CYS A 549 31.23 12.21 45.53
N TYR A 550 29.98 12.49 45.18
CA TYR A 550 29.39 11.93 43.97
C TYR A 550 30.13 12.41 42.72
N THR A 551 30.29 11.51 41.75
CA THR A 551 30.99 11.82 40.50
C THR A 551 30.21 12.89 39.74
N GLY A 552 30.84 14.03 39.49
CA GLY A 552 30.21 15.17 38.81
C GLY A 552 29.50 16.17 39.74
N ASP A 553 29.42 15.91 41.05
CA ASP A 553 28.92 16.87 42.04
C ASP A 553 29.82 16.89 43.29
N THR A 554 30.72 17.87 43.36
CA THR A 554 31.65 18.05 44.49
C THR A 554 30.97 18.58 45.74
N ASN A 555 29.67 18.93 45.69
CA ASN A 555 28.89 19.45 46.81
C ASN A 555 27.97 18.40 47.43
N ASP A 556 27.94 17.17 46.90
CA ASP A 556 27.17 16.07 47.45
C ASP A 556 28.09 14.93 47.90
N CYS A 557 27.93 14.50 49.15
CA CYS A 557 28.83 13.57 49.79
C CYS A 557 28.32 12.14 49.66
N GLN A 558 29.12 11.27 49.06
CA GLN A 558 28.85 9.84 48.95
C GLN A 558 29.28 9.07 50.21
N LEU A 559 30.35 9.51 50.89
CA LEU A 559 30.83 8.91 52.14
C LEU A 559 31.41 9.96 53.10
N CYS A 560 30.79 10.11 54.28
CA CYS A 560 31.26 10.99 55.34
C CYS A 560 32.54 10.50 56.00
N ALA A 561 33.39 11.42 56.47
CA ALA A 561 34.61 11.11 57.20
C ALA A 561 34.36 10.29 58.47
N ALA A 562 35.34 9.50 58.90
CA ALA A 562 35.23 8.72 60.13
C ALA A 562 34.81 9.59 61.33
N GLY A 563 33.86 9.11 62.14
CA GLY A 563 33.27 9.87 63.26
C GLY A 563 32.13 10.83 62.87
N ASN A 564 31.79 10.93 61.59
CA ASN A 564 30.67 11.76 61.08
C ASN A 564 29.64 10.88 60.37
N ALA A 565 28.39 11.30 60.39
CA ALA A 565 27.28 10.63 59.73
C ALA A 565 26.52 11.58 58.79
N TRP A 566 25.85 10.98 57.81
CA TRP A 566 24.96 11.66 56.89
C TRP A 566 23.77 12.27 57.61
N SER A 567 23.40 13.49 57.20
CA SER A 567 22.22 14.22 57.63
C SER A 567 21.63 14.96 56.41
N ALA A 568 20.40 15.47 56.53
CA ALA A 568 19.71 16.17 55.43
C ALA A 568 20.47 17.39 54.87
N THR A 569 21.50 17.89 55.55
CA THR A 569 22.34 19.03 55.13
C THR A 569 23.79 18.63 54.88
N GLY A 570 24.11 17.34 54.75
CA GLY A 570 25.46 16.81 54.56
C GLY A 570 26.03 16.10 55.80
N CYS A 571 27.36 16.00 55.92
CA CYS A 571 28.01 15.22 56.98
C CYS A 571 28.15 16.00 58.29
N SER A 572 27.75 15.40 59.41
CA SER A 572 27.83 15.99 60.75
C SER A 572 28.33 14.99 61.79
N ALA A 573 28.89 15.49 62.91
CA ALA A 573 29.45 14.63 63.94
C ALA A 573 28.37 13.78 64.61
N ALA A 574 28.45 12.46 64.46
CA ALA A 574 27.57 11.52 65.13
C ALA A 574 28.25 10.15 65.21
N ALA A 575 28.36 9.62 66.43
CA ALA A 575 28.89 8.28 66.66
C ALA A 575 27.79 7.24 66.41
N ASN A 576 28.14 6.15 65.71
CA ASN A 576 27.26 5.00 65.44
C ASN A 576 26.06 5.26 64.51
N ALA A 577 26.10 6.34 63.73
CA ALA A 577 25.14 6.62 62.65
C ALA A 577 25.77 6.39 61.27
N CYS A 578 24.93 6.36 60.23
CA CYS A 578 25.33 6.04 58.85
C CYS A 578 26.31 7.03 58.24
N ARG A 579 27.49 6.57 57.81
CA ARG A 579 28.47 7.40 57.09
C ARG A 579 28.13 7.57 55.62
N VAL A 580 27.40 6.63 55.04
CA VAL A 580 27.03 6.65 53.61
C VAL A 580 26.04 7.78 53.36
N GLY A 581 26.33 8.61 52.36
CA GLY A 581 25.44 9.69 51.95
C GLY A 581 24.10 9.18 51.45
N HIS A 582 23.03 9.92 51.70
CA HIS A 582 21.65 9.53 51.39
C HIS A 582 21.24 8.16 51.95
N CYS A 583 21.86 7.71 53.04
CA CYS A 583 21.55 6.42 53.66
C CYS A 583 20.60 6.57 54.85
N THR A 584 19.50 5.81 54.84
CA THR A 584 18.52 5.75 55.94
C THR A 584 18.72 4.57 56.86
N THR A 585 19.35 3.48 56.40
CA THR A 585 19.68 2.32 57.23
C THR A 585 20.99 1.70 56.78
N CYS A 586 21.92 1.55 57.71
CA CYS A 586 23.22 0.92 57.46
C CYS A 586 23.22 -0.56 57.78
N GLN A 587 24.18 -1.25 57.20
CA GLN A 587 24.46 -2.64 57.51
C GLN A 587 24.83 -2.79 58.99
N ALA A 588 24.31 -3.84 59.64
CA ALA A 588 24.61 -4.10 61.05
C ALA A 588 26.13 -4.20 61.28
N ASN A 589 26.64 -3.42 62.22
CA ASN A 589 28.07 -3.31 62.58
C ASN A 589 28.99 -2.72 61.50
N ASP A 590 28.45 -2.18 60.40
CA ASP A 590 29.21 -1.47 59.37
C ASP A 590 28.49 -0.19 58.95
N ASN A 591 28.87 0.92 59.60
CA ASN A 591 28.29 2.23 59.28
C ASN A 591 28.81 2.84 57.97
N SER A 592 29.73 2.17 57.26
CA SER A 592 30.21 2.57 55.93
C SER A 592 29.49 1.87 54.79
N ARG A 593 28.49 1.03 55.09
CA ARG A 593 27.64 0.38 54.09
C ARG A 593 26.17 0.60 54.37
N CYS A 594 25.44 0.92 53.31
CA CYS A 594 24.02 1.19 53.33
C CYS A 594 23.20 0.01 52.83
N THR A 595 22.14 -0.33 53.57
CA THR A 595 21.13 -1.30 53.15
C THR A 595 19.85 -0.64 52.63
N THR A 596 19.55 0.58 53.08
CA THR A 596 18.36 1.33 52.67
C THR A 596 18.71 2.80 52.46
N CYS A 597 18.39 3.36 51.29
CA CYS A 597 18.68 4.75 50.92
C CYS A 597 17.46 5.67 51.10
N GLU A 598 17.69 6.98 51.05
CA GLU A 598 16.66 8.01 51.00
C GLU A 598 15.84 7.92 49.71
N THR A 599 14.61 8.42 49.75
CA THR A 599 13.71 8.44 48.59
C THR A 599 14.38 9.16 47.42
N GLY A 600 14.53 8.45 46.29
CA GLY A 600 15.22 8.96 45.11
C GLY A 600 16.68 8.50 44.99
N TYR A 601 17.17 7.60 45.84
CA TYR A 601 18.48 6.95 45.71
C TYR A 601 18.33 5.42 45.81
N THR A 602 19.16 4.67 45.09
CA THR A 602 19.18 3.19 45.11
C THR A 602 20.46 2.67 45.75
N PRO A 603 20.39 1.68 46.67
CA PRO A 603 21.57 1.06 47.25
C PRO A 603 22.27 0.13 46.25
N THR A 604 23.51 0.48 45.86
CA THR A 604 24.40 -0.33 45.03
C THR A 604 25.70 -0.60 45.78
N ASN A 605 26.09 -1.87 45.94
CA ASN A 605 27.36 -2.24 46.59
C ASN A 605 27.60 -1.57 47.97
N GLY A 606 26.53 -1.27 48.71
CA GLY A 606 26.62 -0.62 50.02
C GLY A 606 26.67 0.91 49.97
N TYR A 607 26.49 1.55 48.82
CA TYR A 607 26.39 3.00 48.68
C TYR A 607 25.06 3.40 48.06
N CYS A 608 24.58 4.59 48.35
CA CYS A 608 23.40 5.14 47.68
C CYS A 608 23.81 5.83 46.39
N PHE A 609 23.03 5.69 45.33
CA PHE A 609 23.25 6.38 44.05
C PHE A 609 21.93 6.96 43.56
N SER A 610 21.95 8.20 43.08
CA SER A 610 20.76 8.78 42.45
C SER A 610 20.50 8.12 41.07
N PRO A 611 19.23 8.00 40.63
CA PRO A 611 18.86 7.44 39.32
C PRO A 611 19.47 8.19 38.14
N SER A 612 20.08 9.35 38.38
CA SER A 612 20.56 10.26 37.34
C SER A 612 21.77 9.76 36.55
N THR A 613 22.39 8.62 36.88
CA THR A 613 23.48 8.07 36.04
C THR A 613 23.43 6.55 35.89
N CYS A 614 22.34 6.06 35.30
CA CYS A 614 22.44 4.81 34.55
C CYS A 614 23.41 5.03 33.36
N PHE A 615 24.46 4.21 33.23
CA PHE A 615 25.43 4.34 32.14
C PHE A 615 24.86 3.93 30.77
N ILE A 616 23.63 3.40 30.76
CA ILE A 616 22.89 2.97 29.58
C ILE A 616 22.10 4.15 29.04
N THR A 617 22.38 4.53 27.79
CA THR A 617 21.67 5.58 27.05
C THR A 617 20.16 5.32 27.06
N HIS A 618 19.35 6.34 27.40
CA HIS A 618 17.89 6.28 27.54
C HIS A 618 17.35 5.40 28.68
N CYS A 619 18.14 5.13 29.71
CA CYS A 619 17.71 4.42 30.91
C CYS A 619 17.23 5.36 32.02
N ALA A 620 16.01 5.14 32.52
CA ALA A 620 15.36 5.94 33.56
C ALA A 620 15.52 5.38 34.98
N SER A 621 15.75 4.06 35.13
CA SER A 621 16.12 3.44 36.41
C SER A 621 16.93 2.17 36.19
N CYS A 622 17.85 1.89 37.10
CA CYS A 622 18.64 0.66 37.14
C CYS A 622 18.29 -0.16 38.39
N PRO A 623 18.18 -1.50 38.32
CA PRO A 623 17.74 -2.30 39.45
C PRO A 623 18.87 -2.35 40.48
N ASN A 624 18.54 -2.07 41.75
CA ASN A 624 19.49 -2.05 42.87
C ASN A 624 20.74 -1.19 42.56
N GLY A 625 20.53 -0.14 41.76
CA GLY A 625 21.51 0.80 41.25
C GLY A 625 22.72 0.18 40.52
N ASP A 626 22.59 -1.03 39.96
CA ASP A 626 23.53 -1.56 38.99
C ASP A 626 23.46 -0.74 37.70
N SER A 627 24.34 0.25 37.56
CA SER A 627 24.37 1.19 36.44
C SER A 627 24.70 0.57 35.08
N THR A 628 24.97 -0.74 35.03
CA THR A 628 25.24 -1.52 33.80
C THR A 628 24.03 -2.31 33.30
N VAL A 629 22.91 -2.29 34.03
CA VAL A 629 21.66 -2.97 33.66
C VAL A 629 20.48 -2.02 33.90
N CYS A 630 19.65 -1.79 32.88
CA CYS A 630 18.48 -0.95 33.03
C CYS A 630 17.27 -1.74 33.53
N SER A 631 16.57 -1.24 34.55
CA SER A 631 15.29 -1.77 35.04
C SER A 631 14.08 -1.06 34.47
N SER A 632 14.21 0.22 34.10
CA SER A 632 13.18 0.94 33.35
C SER A 632 13.80 1.99 32.45
N CYS A 633 13.34 2.10 31.22
CA CYS A 633 13.84 3.10 30.27
C CYS A 633 13.02 4.39 30.28
N GLU A 634 13.58 5.46 29.73
CA GLU A 634 12.89 6.72 29.47
C GLU A 634 11.69 6.52 28.52
N THR A 635 10.73 7.44 28.55
CA THR A 635 9.55 7.39 27.68
C THR A 635 9.95 7.26 26.21
N GLY A 636 9.49 6.21 25.54
CA GLY A 636 9.86 5.88 24.16
C GLY A 636 10.92 4.79 24.04
N TYR A 637 11.36 4.17 25.14
CA TYR A 637 12.34 3.07 25.19
C TYR A 637 11.86 1.94 26.12
N TYR A 638 12.29 0.69 25.89
CA TYR A 638 12.00 -0.49 26.71
C TYR A 638 13.26 -1.29 27.01
N VAL A 639 13.24 -2.01 28.13
CA VAL A 639 14.37 -2.81 28.59
C VAL A 639 14.44 -4.11 27.81
N SER A 640 15.58 -4.36 27.15
CA SER A 640 15.91 -5.63 26.51
C SER A 640 17.34 -6.02 26.87
N SER A 641 17.50 -7.19 27.50
CA SER A 641 18.79 -7.71 27.98
C SER A 641 19.61 -6.69 28.79
N GLY A 642 18.94 -5.91 29.64
CA GLY A 642 19.57 -4.88 30.46
C GLY A 642 19.95 -3.59 29.74
N SER A 643 19.64 -3.41 28.45
CA SER A 643 19.84 -2.15 27.72
C SER A 643 18.52 -1.53 27.28
N CYS A 644 18.50 -0.20 27.06
CA CYS A 644 17.32 0.51 26.57
C CYS A 644 17.30 0.59 25.05
N LEU A 645 16.33 -0.11 24.47
CA LEU A 645 16.06 -0.05 23.04
C LEU A 645 14.83 0.82 22.80
N PRO A 646 14.77 1.60 21.71
CA PRO A 646 13.60 2.40 21.40
C PRO A 646 12.37 1.50 21.27
N VAL A 647 11.29 1.86 21.96
CA VAL A 647 9.96 1.31 21.72
C VAL A 647 9.59 1.71 20.31
N GLN A 648 9.51 0.73 19.41
CA GLN A 648 8.79 0.96 18.17
C GLN A 648 7.35 1.31 18.53
N ALA A 649 6.89 2.46 18.00
CA ALA A 649 5.62 3.08 18.33
C ALA A 649 4.48 2.07 18.57
N CYS A 650 3.77 2.21 19.68
CA CYS A 650 2.55 1.46 19.97
C CYS A 650 1.56 1.61 18.81
N TYR A 651 1.13 0.51 18.20
CA TYR A 651 0.17 0.53 17.09
C TYR A 651 -1.27 0.26 17.55
N VAL A 652 -1.53 0.22 18.87
CA VAL A 652 -2.87 0.02 19.42
C VAL A 652 -3.47 1.37 19.84
N SER A 653 -4.55 1.76 19.18
CA SER A 653 -5.27 3.01 19.46
C SER A 653 -5.90 3.02 20.86
N ASN A 654 -5.90 4.18 21.51
CA ASN A 654 -6.39 4.40 22.88
C ASN A 654 -5.68 3.56 23.95
N CYS A 655 -4.48 3.08 23.63
CA CYS A 655 -3.64 2.31 24.53
C CYS A 655 -2.67 3.22 25.28
N ALA A 656 -2.75 3.23 26.60
CA ALA A 656 -1.79 3.94 27.44
C ALA A 656 -0.46 3.17 27.56
N GLN A 657 -0.47 1.84 27.42
CA GLN A 657 0.73 0.99 27.54
C GLN A 657 0.58 -0.33 26.76
N CYS A 658 1.47 -0.63 25.81
CA CYS A 658 1.47 -1.92 25.08
C CYS A 658 2.19 -3.04 25.83
N MET A 659 1.98 -4.29 25.40
CA MET A 659 2.70 -5.45 25.90
C MET A 659 4.17 -5.44 25.44
N LEU A 660 5.08 -5.80 26.35
CA LEU A 660 6.53 -5.61 26.23
C LEU A 660 7.20 -6.26 25.01
N THR A 661 6.62 -7.32 24.45
CA THR A 661 7.17 -8.06 23.28
C THR A 661 6.26 -7.99 22.05
N ASP A 662 5.16 -7.26 22.13
CA ASP A 662 4.15 -7.19 21.08
C ASP A 662 3.48 -5.81 21.07
N SER A 663 4.03 -4.89 20.26
CA SER A 663 3.54 -3.53 20.08
C SER A 663 2.15 -3.45 19.43
N THR A 664 1.54 -4.60 19.11
CA THR A 664 0.16 -4.73 18.60
C THR A 664 -0.85 -5.15 19.67
N LYS A 665 -0.43 -5.33 20.92
CA LYS A 665 -1.29 -5.66 22.06
C LYS A 665 -1.17 -4.62 23.17
N CYS A 666 -2.31 -4.21 23.70
CA CYS A 666 -2.42 -3.23 24.77
C CYS A 666 -2.54 -3.88 26.14
N LEU A 667 -1.62 -3.53 27.03
CA LEU A 667 -1.62 -3.93 28.42
C LEU A 667 -2.54 -3.04 29.27
N LYS A 668 -2.55 -1.72 29.01
CA LYS A 668 -3.38 -0.76 29.74
C LYS A 668 -3.96 0.30 28.80
N CYS A 669 -5.27 0.50 28.84
CA CYS A 669 -5.95 1.52 28.05
C CYS A 669 -5.91 2.91 28.71
N MET A 670 -6.07 3.95 27.91
CA MET A 670 -6.28 5.32 28.39
C MET A 670 -7.64 5.45 29.11
N ASP A 671 -7.77 6.44 29.99
CA ASP A 671 -9.00 6.64 30.78
C ASP A 671 -10.26 6.76 29.89
N GLY A 672 -11.32 6.06 30.28
CA GLY A 672 -12.56 5.95 29.50
C GLY A 672 -12.59 4.79 28.49
N TYR A 673 -11.58 3.91 28.47
CA TYR A 673 -11.51 2.73 27.61
C TYR A 673 -11.17 1.45 28.40
N LEU A 674 -11.76 0.31 28.04
CA LEU A 674 -11.51 -1.01 28.63
C LEU A 674 -10.73 -1.91 27.67
N THR A 675 -9.83 -2.73 28.22
CA THR A 675 -9.06 -3.75 27.49
C THR A 675 -9.95 -4.96 27.18
N THR A 676 -9.97 -5.40 25.93
CA THR A 676 -10.64 -6.63 25.49
C THR A 676 -9.72 -7.85 25.66
N SER A 677 -10.28 -9.06 25.56
CA SER A 677 -9.51 -10.33 25.56
C SER A 677 -8.50 -10.45 24.41
N ALA A 678 -8.63 -9.62 23.37
CA ALA A 678 -7.67 -9.48 22.29
C ALA A 678 -6.61 -8.37 22.55
N TYR A 679 -6.52 -7.85 23.78
CA TYR A 679 -5.61 -6.79 24.19
C TYR A 679 -5.79 -5.50 23.37
N ARG A 680 -7.03 -5.08 23.10
CA ARG A 680 -7.36 -3.79 22.44
C ARG A 680 -8.22 -2.91 23.33
N CYS A 681 -8.17 -1.60 23.12
CA CYS A 681 -8.90 -0.63 23.92
C CYS A 681 -10.20 -0.18 23.26
N VAL A 682 -11.32 -0.36 23.96
CA VAL A 682 -12.66 0.04 23.48
C VAL A 682 -13.34 0.98 24.49
N PRO A 683 -14.16 1.95 24.04
CA PRO A 683 -14.76 2.93 24.95
C PRO A 683 -15.64 2.28 26.02
N GLN A 684 -15.45 2.70 27.26
CA GLN A 684 -16.30 2.33 28.39
C GLN A 684 -17.62 3.11 28.24
N LYS A 685 -18.66 2.48 27.69
CA LYS A 685 -20.00 3.10 27.65
C LYS A 685 -20.48 3.35 29.08
N VAL A 686 -20.43 4.61 29.51
CA VAL A 686 -21.16 5.08 30.69
C VAL A 686 -22.63 5.12 30.29
N VAL A 687 -23.38 4.09 30.66
CA VAL A 687 -24.84 4.10 30.55
C VAL A 687 -25.38 4.80 31.79
N ASN A 688 -25.58 6.12 31.69
CA ASN A 688 -26.51 6.83 32.56
C ASN A 688 -27.80 7.05 31.76
N GLY A 689 -28.91 6.47 32.21
CA GLY A 689 -30.23 6.76 31.65
C GLY A 689 -31.15 5.55 31.60
N ALA A 690 -31.72 5.21 32.76
CA ALA A 690 -32.95 4.46 33.02
C ALA A 690 -33.74 3.90 31.81
N ALA A 691 -33.77 2.57 31.73
CA ALA A 691 -35.00 1.80 31.54
C ALA A 691 -34.78 0.38 32.08
N ALA A 692 -35.60 -0.03 33.04
CA ALA A 692 -35.74 -1.41 33.52
C ALA A 692 -37.26 -1.70 33.57
N PRO A 693 -37.72 -2.96 33.66
CA PRO A 693 -37.09 -4.25 33.30
C PRO A 693 -38.05 -5.15 32.46
N HIS A 694 -37.72 -6.46 32.38
CA HIS A 694 -38.47 -7.63 31.87
C HIS A 694 -38.15 -8.01 30.41
N SER A 695 -37.77 -9.24 30.06
CA SER A 695 -37.57 -10.49 30.79
C SER A 695 -36.73 -11.42 29.89
N LEU A 696 -35.57 -11.90 30.36
CA LEU A 696 -34.85 -13.01 29.73
C LEU A 696 -34.77 -14.17 30.72
N TRP A 697 -35.22 -15.30 30.23
CA TRP A 697 -35.39 -16.55 30.94
C TRP A 697 -34.06 -17.10 31.43
N VAL A 698 -34.07 -17.51 32.70
CA VAL A 698 -33.17 -18.52 33.28
C VAL A 698 -33.45 -19.84 32.57
N VAL A 699 -32.42 -20.62 32.22
CA VAL A 699 -32.17 -22.00 32.73
C VAL A 699 -30.84 -22.50 32.18
N VAL A 700 -29.93 -22.81 33.10
CA VAL A 700 -28.78 -23.70 32.93
C VAL A 700 -29.22 -25.14 33.24
N ALA A 701 -28.87 -26.05 32.32
CA ALA A 701 -28.59 -27.49 32.44
C ALA A 701 -29.23 -28.34 33.56
N VAL A 702 -29.82 -29.49 33.20
CA VAL A 702 -29.54 -30.81 33.84
C VAL A 702 -29.75 -31.96 32.82
N LEU A 703 -28.77 -32.86 32.90
CA LEU A 703 -28.57 -34.24 32.43
C LEU A 703 -29.76 -35.24 32.45
N LEU A 704 -29.62 -36.22 31.53
CA LEU A 704 -29.89 -37.67 31.62
C LEU A 704 -31.28 -38.26 31.31
N ALA A 705 -31.20 -39.38 30.58
CA ALA A 705 -32.15 -40.47 30.32
C ALA A 705 -33.33 -40.12 29.38
N SER A 706 -33.58 -40.86 28.30
CA SER A 706 -33.79 -42.31 28.32
C SER A 706 -33.81 -42.91 26.91
N VAL A 707 -33.27 -44.13 26.86
CA VAL A 707 -33.50 -45.17 25.86
C VAL A 707 -34.97 -45.63 25.93
N ALA A 708 -35.51 -46.05 24.78
CA ALA A 708 -36.44 -47.18 24.58
C ALA A 708 -37.73 -46.83 23.82
N THR A 709 -37.97 -47.63 22.75
CA THR A 709 -39.26 -48.09 22.20
C THR A 709 -40.20 -47.00 21.65
N HIS A 710 -40.66 -47.00 20.40
CA HIS A 710 -40.95 -48.06 19.42
C HIS A 710 -40.80 -47.51 18.00
#